data_AF-A0A7V0P635-F1
#
_entry.id   AF-A0A7V0P635-F1
#
_cell.length_a   1.000
_cell.length_b   1.000
_cell.length_c   1.000
_cell.angle_alpha   90.00
_cell.angle_beta   90.00
_cell.angle_gamma   90.00
#
_symmetry.space_group_name_H-M   'P 1'
#
loop_
_entity.id
_entity.type
_entity.pdbx_description
1 polymer ?
#
loop_
_entity_poly.entity_id
_entity_poly.type
_entity_poly.pdbx_seq_one_letter_code
_entity_poly.pdbx_strand_id
1 'polypeptide(L)'
;MGLLNRKTRRINPKAVKREKIRTSSPRVRRLNRKHLKARINKTKKTVQNPTGRGNLNRKKTQGRIWIKRPGRNHQKIFLVTLSRFRPCRRKEMQEGIKAPDRPCLQLTGKRPRPCLTISRRIAPILCVFRSLKTKETAYNQVRIGKMKRSILVLLALFQFMLISCPAGADVSISMRLDREEATIADSISMVVSIAGARESDTLPVFKNIEDFDITQGGTSSRFEVINGKVNSGIDYTFFLQPQKTGTFEIGPVEVTVDGKTYRSNTTTLKVVKQPESSGADRGPLFLTAGLSSTKVYVEEQSIYTLKLYHQTRVSNISLDLPEIEHLTFRQLGKPVEYHGFYNGRSYDVVEVRYALLPSEEGICGIEPSRMKMTVAQPGRRSHRGFFDDPFFSFSTGRTMAVASEPLELNVLPLPGKGKPSDFSGLVGSFKINSKLEPNTIKAGESVTLTVLVNGRGNVNRIPDLKWPEPDHIKVYADEPVLKVKEDAKGLSGSKTMKWALVPEKEGRYKIPSLSLSFFDTETHQYREIETSRLCISVLPGEVKQVQASPDHSNGQKIEGHAKKAVKELGHDILPIHTSIKDLGKGSIIRPGGLILWSFFLGPFFIYAVVFLGLKLGKKSDRSLATLTAKKAAKEFIRKCRRDGLSSSDLTLYFRDYFNERFGLSLGSLTSEEAAEILKSEGADLDTARKILAILKGLENAVYTGKGQKACDLGEDASQLVRQIEKEIR
;
A
#
# COMPACT_ATOMS: atom_id res chain seq x y z
N MET A 1 -43.29 -77.21 -0.53
CA MET A 1 -42.68 -78.06 -1.57
C MET A 1 -41.22 -78.36 -1.18
N GLY A 2 -40.51 -79.22 -1.94
CA GLY A 2 -39.19 -79.77 -1.58
C GLY A 2 -38.11 -78.73 -1.24
N LEU A 3 -37.21 -78.99 -0.28
CA LEU A 3 -36.09 -79.97 -0.33
C LEU A 3 -34.97 -79.55 -1.30
N LEU A 4 -33.83 -79.11 -0.76
CA LEU A 4 -32.66 -80.01 -0.61
C LEU A 4 -31.66 -79.48 0.43
N ASN A 5 -30.64 -80.27 0.74
CA ASN A 5 -29.80 -80.12 1.95
C ASN A 5 -28.38 -80.63 1.70
N ARG A 6 -27.34 -79.87 2.07
CA ARG A 6 -26.08 -80.38 2.69
C ARG A 6 -25.17 -79.27 3.22
N LYS A 7 -24.38 -79.61 4.25
CA LYS A 7 -23.41 -78.74 4.95
C LYS A 7 -22.05 -79.41 5.06
N THR A 8 -20.97 -78.66 4.80
CA THR A 8 -19.58 -78.92 5.25
C THR A 8 -18.82 -77.58 5.22
N ARG A 9 -17.88 -77.25 6.12
CA ARG A 9 -17.48 -77.83 7.42
C ARG A 9 -16.98 -76.66 8.30
N ARG A 10 -17.17 -76.72 9.63
CA ARG A 10 -16.46 -75.84 10.59
C ARG A 10 -15.10 -76.46 10.95
N ILE A 11 -14.15 -75.62 11.39
CA ILE A 11 -13.29 -75.82 12.57
C ILE A 11 -12.58 -74.48 12.89
N ASN A 12 -12.32 -74.23 14.18
CA ASN A 12 -11.62 -73.03 14.69
C ASN A 12 -10.36 -73.48 15.49
N PRO A 13 -9.32 -72.65 15.68
CA PRO A 13 -7.96 -73.14 15.96
C PRO A 13 -7.62 -73.34 17.44
N LYS A 14 -6.55 -74.11 17.71
CA LYS A 14 -5.73 -74.00 18.94
C LYS A 14 -4.23 -74.12 18.64
N ALA A 15 -3.44 -73.45 19.49
CA ALA A 15 -2.02 -73.13 19.33
C ALA A 15 -1.02 -74.28 19.46
N VAL A 16 0.19 -74.07 18.90
CA VAL A 16 1.47 -74.69 19.30
C VAL A 16 2.56 -73.59 19.29
N LYS A 17 3.63 -73.76 20.09
CA LYS A 17 4.77 -72.83 20.27
C LYS A 17 6.04 -73.63 20.58
N ARG A 18 7.24 -73.08 20.26
CA ARG A 18 8.61 -73.69 20.39
C ARG A 18 8.99 -74.65 19.23
N GLU A 19 10.26 -74.88 18.83
CA GLU A 19 11.56 -74.21 19.11
C GLU A 19 12.66 -74.61 18.07
N LYS A 20 13.72 -73.78 17.95
CA LYS A 20 15.16 -74.15 17.75
C LYS A 20 15.78 -74.64 16.39
N ILE A 21 16.88 -73.94 16.01
CA ILE A 21 18.29 -74.41 15.78
C ILE A 21 18.92 -74.53 14.35
N ARG A 22 20.21 -74.12 14.28
CA ARG A 22 21.33 -74.38 13.29
C ARG A 22 21.37 -73.62 11.93
N THR A 23 22.37 -72.74 11.68
CA THR A 23 23.73 -72.89 11.00
C THR A 23 23.69 -72.92 9.45
N SER A 24 24.68 -72.49 8.64
CA SER A 24 26.14 -72.22 8.81
C SER A 24 26.76 -71.25 7.75
N SER A 25 28.05 -70.92 7.89
CA SER A 25 28.92 -70.08 7.00
C SER A 25 29.30 -70.75 5.64
N PRO A 26 29.96 -70.09 4.65
CA PRO A 26 31.45 -70.04 4.63
C PRO A 26 32.20 -68.89 3.86
N ARG A 27 33.37 -68.44 4.39
CA ARG A 27 34.65 -68.06 3.68
C ARG A 27 34.65 -66.79 2.75
N VAL A 28 35.71 -65.99 2.50
CA VAL A 28 37.17 -65.87 2.85
C VAL A 28 37.62 -64.37 2.57
N ARG A 29 38.83 -63.75 2.68
CA ARG A 29 40.30 -64.03 2.84
C ARG A 29 41.06 -62.84 3.51
N ARG A 30 42.16 -63.16 4.23
CA ARG A 30 43.53 -62.54 4.34
C ARG A 30 43.87 -61.22 3.58
N LEU A 31 44.74 -60.28 4.05
CA LEU A 31 46.14 -60.43 4.57
C LEU A 31 46.82 -59.15 5.19
N ASN A 32 47.59 -59.32 6.29
CA ASN A 32 48.91 -58.71 6.70
C ASN A 32 49.22 -57.23 7.11
N ARG A 33 50.09 -57.14 8.15
CA ARG A 33 51.15 -56.13 8.51
C ARG A 33 50.76 -54.65 8.80
N LYS A 34 51.56 -53.79 9.44
CA LYS A 34 52.51 -53.78 10.62
C LYS A 34 53.42 -52.52 10.49
N HIS A 35 53.67 -51.80 11.60
CA HIS A 35 54.55 -50.59 11.73
C HIS A 35 54.00 -49.30 11.05
N LEU A 36 54.45 -48.06 11.35
CA LEU A 36 55.69 -47.58 12.00
C LEU A 36 55.55 -46.15 12.65
N LYS A 37 56.28 -45.87 13.77
CA LYS A 37 56.52 -44.54 14.44
C LYS A 37 55.27 -43.81 15.02
N ALA A 38 55.22 -43.18 16.21
CA ALA A 38 56.17 -42.50 17.13
C ALA A 38 56.54 -41.05 16.69
N ARG A 39 56.72 -40.03 17.57
CA ARG A 39 56.89 -39.95 19.05
C ARG A 39 56.68 -38.47 19.53
N ILE A 40 56.77 -38.21 20.85
CA ILE A 40 57.04 -36.87 21.49
C ILE A 40 55.85 -35.86 21.42
N ASN A 41 55.43 -35.13 22.47
CA ASN A 41 55.73 -35.03 23.92
C ASN A 41 54.39 -34.65 24.65
N LYS A 42 54.00 -35.14 25.85
CA LYS A 42 54.48 -34.82 27.22
C LYS A 42 54.56 -33.30 27.49
N THR A 43 54.00 -32.73 28.56
CA THR A 43 53.82 -33.24 29.94
C THR A 43 52.55 -32.71 30.67
N LYS A 44 52.04 -33.53 31.61
CA LYS A 44 51.75 -33.26 33.06
C LYS A 44 51.47 -31.80 33.53
N LYS A 45 50.63 -31.52 34.55
CA LYS A 45 49.70 -32.35 35.38
C LYS A 45 48.73 -31.42 36.15
N THR A 46 47.62 -32.00 36.63
CA THR A 46 46.94 -31.85 37.96
C THR A 46 47.28 -30.59 38.80
N VAL A 47 46.29 -29.84 39.33
CA VAL A 47 45.79 -30.03 40.73
C VAL A 47 44.52 -29.18 41.04
N GLN A 48 43.63 -29.78 41.84
CA GLN A 48 42.56 -29.22 42.71
C GLN A 48 41.57 -28.12 42.25
N ASN A 49 40.28 -28.47 42.38
CA ASN A 49 39.16 -27.59 42.75
C ASN A 49 39.28 -27.28 44.27
N PRO A 50 38.81 -26.13 44.80
CA PRO A 50 37.43 -26.15 45.34
C PRO A 50 36.64 -24.81 45.38
N THR A 51 35.31 -24.95 45.45
CA THR A 51 34.29 -24.12 46.14
C THR A 51 34.49 -22.60 46.35
N GLY A 52 33.54 -21.80 45.83
CA GLY A 52 33.28 -20.43 46.31
C GLY A 52 31.87 -19.93 45.95
N ARG A 53 31.12 -19.38 46.92
CA ARG A 53 29.81 -18.72 46.70
C ARG A 53 30.01 -17.20 46.51
N GLY A 54 29.17 -16.54 45.70
CA GLY A 54 29.18 -15.07 45.62
C GLY A 54 28.06 -14.46 44.76
N ASN A 55 27.01 -13.96 45.40
CA ASN A 55 26.07 -13.00 44.78
C ASN A 55 26.70 -11.60 44.78
N LEU A 56 26.45 -10.78 43.74
CA LEU A 56 25.89 -9.42 43.97
C LEU A 56 25.30 -8.75 42.71
N ASN A 57 24.45 -7.75 42.95
CA ASN A 57 23.70 -6.99 41.97
C ASN A 57 24.55 -6.03 41.11
N ARG A 58 24.13 -5.81 39.86
CA ARG A 58 24.54 -4.64 39.07
C ARG A 58 24.01 -3.35 39.71
N LYS A 59 24.90 -2.42 40.06
CA LYS A 59 24.51 -1.02 40.36
C LYS A 59 24.45 -0.17 39.09
N LYS A 60 23.65 0.89 39.14
CA LYS A 60 23.55 1.94 38.12
C LYS A 60 24.76 2.87 38.20
N THR A 61 25.18 3.43 37.06
CA THR A 61 26.00 4.65 37.00
C THR A 61 25.38 5.60 36.00
N GLN A 62 25.29 6.89 36.34
CA GLN A 62 24.74 7.93 35.47
C GLN A 62 25.86 8.69 34.77
N GLY A 63 25.67 9.02 33.49
CA GLY A 63 26.45 10.03 32.78
C GLY A 63 25.50 11.10 32.24
N ARG A 64 25.64 12.35 32.69
CA ARG A 64 24.96 13.52 32.10
C ARG A 64 25.97 14.30 31.29
N ILE A 65 25.63 14.64 30.04
CA ILE A 65 26.33 15.65 29.24
C ILE A 65 25.31 16.69 28.77
N TRP A 66 25.70 17.96 28.79
CA TRP A 66 24.86 19.11 28.45
C TRP A 66 24.95 19.46 26.96
N ILE A 67 23.84 19.90 26.35
CA ILE A 67 23.85 20.71 25.13
C ILE A 67 22.88 21.89 25.31
N LYS A 68 23.31 23.09 24.88
CA LYS A 68 22.57 24.36 25.01
C LYS A 68 21.51 24.54 23.91
N ARG A 69 20.49 25.36 24.18
CA ARG A 69 19.65 25.99 23.15
C ARG A 69 20.33 27.26 22.60
N PRO A 70 20.22 27.51 21.30
CA PRO A 70 19.66 28.75 20.76
C PRO A 70 18.32 28.46 20.04
N GLY A 71 17.51 29.42 19.59
CA GLY A 71 17.65 30.88 19.58
C GLY A 71 17.03 31.41 18.29
N ARG A 72 15.78 31.88 18.34
CA ARG A 72 15.05 32.34 17.15
C ARG A 72 15.63 33.64 16.63
N ASN A 73 15.66 33.81 15.31
CA ASN A 73 15.70 35.14 14.69
C ASN A 73 14.70 35.21 13.53
N HIS A 74 14.01 36.35 13.41
CA HIS A 74 13.04 36.59 12.34
C HIS A 74 13.70 37.32 11.17
N GLN A 75 13.37 36.95 9.93
CA GLN A 75 13.35 37.90 8.82
C GLN A 75 12.05 37.76 8.01
N LYS A 76 11.64 38.88 7.41
CA LYS A 76 10.42 39.02 6.60
C LYS A 76 10.83 39.03 5.14
N ILE A 77 10.10 38.36 4.26
CA ILE A 77 10.22 38.56 2.81
C ILE A 77 9.21 39.65 2.41
N PHE A 78 9.70 40.71 1.77
CA PHE A 78 8.89 41.77 1.20
C PHE A 78 8.53 41.42 -0.25
N LEU A 79 7.28 41.65 -0.66
CA LEU A 79 6.88 41.57 -2.05
C LEU A 79 7.02 42.96 -2.69
N VAL A 80 7.80 43.08 -3.77
CA VAL A 80 7.87 44.31 -4.58
C VAL A 80 7.56 43.95 -6.03
N THR A 81 6.50 44.55 -6.57
CA THR A 81 6.12 44.47 -7.97
C THR A 81 6.69 45.65 -8.75
N LEU A 82 7.22 45.39 -9.94
CA LEU A 82 7.40 46.41 -10.98
C LEU A 82 6.94 45.85 -12.34
N SER A 83 6.85 46.73 -13.35
CA SER A 83 5.88 46.58 -14.45
C SER A 83 6.41 46.99 -15.82
N ARG A 84 5.56 46.79 -16.86
CA ARG A 84 5.77 47.04 -18.31
C ARG A 84 6.60 45.92 -18.98
N PHE A 85 6.49 45.64 -20.29
CA PHE A 85 5.82 46.34 -21.39
C PHE A 85 4.91 45.42 -22.26
N ARG A 86 4.03 46.05 -23.06
CA ARG A 86 3.42 45.54 -24.32
C ARG A 86 4.09 46.32 -25.47
N PRO A 87 4.21 45.81 -26.73
CA PRO A 87 3.09 45.41 -27.61
C PRO A 87 3.42 44.10 -28.41
N CYS A 88 2.79 43.67 -29.53
CA CYS A 88 1.73 44.23 -30.39
C CYS A 88 0.81 43.12 -31.00
N ARG A 89 -0.06 43.47 -31.97
CA ARG A 89 -1.03 42.60 -32.70
C ARG A 89 -0.60 42.32 -34.16
N ARG A 90 -1.32 41.36 -34.80
CA ARG A 90 -1.53 41.10 -36.26
C ARG A 90 -0.79 39.85 -36.81
N LYS A 91 -1.34 39.06 -37.76
CA LYS A 91 -2.72 38.97 -38.33
C LYS A 91 -2.94 37.62 -39.06
N GLU A 92 -4.20 37.17 -39.13
CA GLU A 92 -4.93 36.52 -40.26
C GLU A 92 -4.43 35.27 -41.05
N MET A 93 -5.45 34.49 -41.49
CA MET A 93 -5.53 33.67 -42.72
C MET A 93 -4.72 32.33 -42.79
N GLN A 94 -5.17 31.28 -43.51
CA GLN A 94 -6.35 31.14 -44.40
C GLN A 94 -7.01 29.73 -44.37
N GLU A 95 -8.09 29.58 -45.15
CA GLU A 95 -8.91 28.41 -45.55
C GLU A 95 -8.21 27.03 -45.67
N GLY A 96 -8.93 25.89 -45.63
CA GLY A 96 -10.38 25.63 -45.53
C GLY A 96 -10.69 24.16 -45.90
N ILE A 97 -11.96 23.78 -46.20
CA ILE A 97 -12.40 22.77 -47.21
C ILE A 97 -13.91 22.41 -47.11
N LYS A 98 -14.61 22.58 -48.24
CA LYS A 98 -15.82 21.93 -48.83
C LYS A 98 -17.04 21.48 -47.97
N ALA A 99 -18.23 21.79 -48.50
CA ALA A 99 -19.53 21.18 -48.19
C ALA A 99 -19.88 19.98 -49.13
N PRO A 100 -20.99 19.27 -48.88
CA PRO A 100 -22.15 19.30 -49.80
C PRO A 100 -23.53 19.21 -49.08
N ASP A 101 -24.73 19.30 -49.70
CA ASP A 101 -25.26 20.04 -50.87
C ASP A 101 -26.83 19.88 -50.89
N ARG A 102 -27.57 20.80 -51.55
CA ARG A 102 -29.02 20.74 -51.94
C ARG A 102 -30.12 20.87 -50.83
N PRO A 103 -31.40 21.16 -51.19
CA PRO A 103 -31.87 22.28 -52.04
C PRO A 103 -33.11 23.03 -51.45
N CYS A 104 -33.66 23.99 -52.20
CA CYS A 104 -34.65 25.00 -51.75
C CYS A 104 -36.14 24.65 -51.98
N LEU A 105 -37.03 25.42 -51.32
CA LEU A 105 -38.36 25.79 -51.81
C LEU A 105 -38.63 27.29 -51.51
N GLN A 106 -39.54 27.97 -52.24
CA GLN A 106 -39.90 29.38 -52.05
C GLN A 106 -41.34 29.58 -51.57
N LEU A 107 -41.69 30.78 -51.06
CA LEU A 107 -42.84 31.58 -51.54
C LEU A 107 -42.86 33.04 -51.01
N THR A 108 -43.43 33.92 -51.83
CA THR A 108 -43.53 35.41 -51.89
C THR A 108 -44.27 36.18 -50.77
N GLY A 109 -44.14 37.54 -50.62
CA GLY A 109 -44.96 38.28 -49.61
C GLY A 109 -45.14 39.83 -49.44
N LYS A 110 -44.70 40.79 -50.28
CA LYS A 110 -45.09 42.26 -50.25
C LYS A 110 -44.85 43.15 -48.96
N ARG A 111 -45.41 44.39 -48.88
CA ARG A 111 -44.99 45.62 -48.10
C ARG A 111 -46.22 46.37 -47.42
N PRO A 112 -46.18 47.65 -46.90
CA PRO A 112 -45.51 48.25 -45.71
C PRO A 112 -46.38 49.25 -44.81
N ARG A 113 -45.82 49.75 -43.67
CA ARG A 113 -45.87 51.11 -42.94
C ARG A 113 -47.10 52.08 -43.05
N PRO A 114 -47.41 53.03 -42.08
CA PRO A 114 -46.58 54.01 -41.30
C PRO A 114 -46.97 54.18 -39.78
N CYS A 115 -46.39 54.92 -38.81
CA CYS A 115 -45.70 56.23 -38.54
C CYS A 115 -46.59 57.36 -37.91
N LEU A 116 -46.29 57.80 -36.67
CA LEU A 116 -46.45 59.21 -36.24
C LEU A 116 -45.53 59.59 -35.04
N THR A 117 -45.70 60.77 -34.42
CA THR A 117 -44.71 61.52 -33.59
C THR A 117 -45.37 62.82 -33.06
N ILE A 118 -44.96 63.41 -31.91
CA ILE A 118 -44.81 64.88 -31.63
C ILE A 118 -44.37 65.20 -30.16
N SER A 119 -43.83 66.43 -29.98
CA SER A 119 -43.04 67.05 -28.88
C SER A 119 -43.83 67.66 -27.67
N ARG A 120 -43.33 68.43 -26.67
CA ARG A 120 -42.31 69.54 -26.63
C ARG A 120 -41.74 69.89 -25.20
N ARG A 121 -40.99 71.02 -25.06
CA ARG A 121 -40.06 71.43 -23.95
C ARG A 121 -40.61 72.47 -22.95
N ILE A 122 -39.89 72.74 -21.83
CA ILE A 122 -39.54 74.09 -21.24
C ILE A 122 -38.48 73.97 -20.09
N ALA A 123 -37.85 75.08 -19.65
CA ALA A 123 -36.80 75.19 -18.59
C ALA A 123 -36.70 76.66 -18.04
N PRO A 124 -35.64 77.11 -17.32
CA PRO A 124 -35.21 76.90 -15.91
C PRO A 124 -35.16 78.21 -15.07
N ILE A 125 -34.77 78.22 -13.77
CA ILE A 125 -34.26 79.45 -13.07
C ILE A 125 -33.57 79.21 -11.68
N LEU A 126 -32.75 80.21 -11.26
CA LEU A 126 -32.19 80.54 -9.92
C LEU A 126 -31.01 79.75 -9.29
N CYS A 127 -30.33 80.42 -8.34
CA CYS A 127 -29.00 80.10 -7.80
C CYS A 127 -28.78 80.80 -6.41
N VAL A 128 -27.60 80.56 -5.79
CA VAL A 128 -27.02 81.23 -4.60
C VAL A 128 -27.59 80.89 -3.21
N PHE A 129 -26.96 79.90 -2.55
CA PHE A 129 -26.60 79.87 -1.12
C PHE A 129 -25.66 78.66 -0.90
N ARG A 130 -24.34 78.77 -1.13
CA ARG A 130 -23.28 79.35 -0.28
C ARG A 130 -22.88 78.49 0.95
N SER A 131 -22.05 77.49 0.67
CA SER A 131 -20.99 76.92 1.55
C SER A 131 -21.34 75.85 2.62
N LEU A 132 -20.30 75.08 2.99
CA LEU A 132 -20.16 74.16 4.12
C LEU A 132 -20.86 72.77 4.10
N LYS A 133 -20.42 71.87 3.19
CA LYS A 133 -20.02 70.47 3.54
C LYS A 133 -19.44 69.69 2.34
N THR A 134 -18.15 69.84 2.08
CA THR A 134 -17.44 69.10 1.01
C THR A 134 -16.17 68.41 1.54
N LYS A 135 -16.30 67.22 2.13
CA LYS A 135 -15.18 66.27 2.43
C LYS A 135 -15.66 64.92 3.04
N GLU A 136 -16.52 64.16 2.35
CA GLU A 136 -16.89 62.81 2.86
C GLU A 136 -17.33 61.78 1.79
N THR A 137 -18.05 62.21 0.75
CA THR A 137 -18.74 61.30 -0.19
C THR A 137 -17.86 60.57 -1.21
N ALA A 138 -16.59 60.97 -1.40
CA ALA A 138 -15.72 60.42 -2.45
C ALA A 138 -15.18 59.01 -2.17
N TYR A 139 -15.09 58.57 -0.90
CA TYR A 139 -14.37 57.35 -0.53
C TYR A 139 -15.15 56.04 -0.80
N ASN A 140 -16.47 56.06 -0.68
CA ASN A 140 -17.28 54.83 -0.71
C ASN A 140 -17.54 54.27 -2.12
N GLN A 141 -17.61 55.11 -3.15
CA GLN A 141 -17.87 54.68 -4.55
C GLN A 141 -16.80 53.68 -5.06
N VAL A 142 -15.51 53.97 -4.81
CA VAL A 142 -14.39 53.15 -5.30
C VAL A 142 -14.33 51.77 -4.63
N ARG A 143 -14.78 51.67 -3.37
CA ARG A 143 -14.70 50.43 -2.56
C ARG A 143 -15.67 49.36 -3.04
N ILE A 144 -16.89 49.75 -3.44
CA ILE A 144 -17.95 48.85 -3.92
C ILE A 144 -17.55 48.21 -5.26
N GLY A 145 -16.97 49.00 -6.18
CA GLY A 145 -16.54 48.51 -7.50
C GLY A 145 -15.43 47.45 -7.42
N LYS A 146 -14.50 47.57 -6.47
CA LYS A 146 -13.45 46.56 -6.23
C LYS A 146 -14.04 45.25 -5.68
N MET A 147 -14.92 45.32 -4.68
CA MET A 147 -15.55 44.11 -4.10
C MET A 147 -16.33 43.30 -5.14
N LYS A 148 -17.14 43.96 -6.01
CA LYS A 148 -17.88 43.26 -7.07
C LYS A 148 -16.95 42.50 -8.02
N ARG A 149 -15.79 43.05 -8.39
CA ARG A 149 -14.80 42.34 -9.23
C ARG A 149 -14.16 41.16 -8.50
N SER A 150 -13.79 41.31 -7.23
CA SER A 150 -13.23 40.20 -6.43
C SER A 150 -14.22 39.04 -6.29
N ILE A 151 -15.50 39.32 -6.06
CA ILE A 151 -16.56 38.30 -5.99
C ILE A 151 -16.72 37.57 -7.34
N LEU A 152 -16.74 38.30 -8.46
CA LEU A 152 -16.91 37.72 -9.79
C LEU A 152 -15.71 36.83 -10.20
N VAL A 153 -14.48 37.22 -9.82
CA VAL A 153 -13.28 36.38 -9.99
C VAL A 153 -13.34 35.11 -9.13
N LEU A 154 -13.81 35.21 -7.88
CA LEU A 154 -14.03 34.05 -7.00
C LEU A 154 -15.10 33.10 -7.56
N LEU A 155 -16.19 33.63 -8.10
CA LEU A 155 -17.25 32.84 -8.72
C LEU A 155 -16.76 32.10 -9.98
N ALA A 156 -15.96 32.78 -10.81
CA ALA A 156 -15.35 32.18 -12.00
C ALA A 156 -14.33 31.07 -11.64
N LEU A 157 -13.53 31.27 -10.59
CA LEU A 157 -12.63 30.24 -10.05
C LEU A 157 -13.41 29.03 -9.50
N PHE A 158 -14.54 29.27 -8.83
CA PHE A 158 -15.41 28.21 -8.34
C PHE A 158 -16.07 27.42 -9.49
N GLN A 159 -16.54 28.11 -10.55
CA GLN A 159 -17.04 27.45 -11.75
C GLN A 159 -15.96 26.65 -12.50
N PHE A 160 -14.72 27.16 -12.56
CA PHE A 160 -13.61 26.43 -13.18
C PHE A 160 -13.25 25.15 -12.40
N MET A 161 -13.36 25.18 -11.07
CA MET A 161 -13.12 24.00 -10.22
C MET A 161 -14.20 22.92 -10.34
N LEU A 162 -15.40 23.26 -10.84
CA LEU A 162 -16.49 22.31 -11.10
C LEU A 162 -16.31 21.53 -12.42
N ILE A 163 -15.37 21.92 -13.29
CA ILE A 163 -15.06 21.20 -14.55
C ILE A 163 -14.12 20.02 -14.27
N SER A 164 -14.57 19.09 -13.43
CA SER A 164 -13.89 17.80 -13.22
C SER A 164 -14.28 16.83 -14.33
N CYS A 165 -13.41 16.66 -15.33
CA CYS A 165 -13.62 15.70 -16.41
C CYS A 165 -13.61 14.25 -15.85
N PRO A 166 -14.70 13.47 -16.00
CA PRO A 166 -14.72 12.09 -15.56
C PRO A 166 -13.95 11.22 -16.57
N ALA A 167 -12.65 11.06 -16.33
CA ALA A 167 -11.85 10.06 -17.01
C ALA A 167 -12.25 8.66 -16.51
N GLY A 168 -13.35 8.13 -17.07
CA GLY A 168 -13.79 6.75 -16.82
C GLY A 168 -12.68 5.76 -17.17
N ALA A 169 -12.45 4.80 -16.29
CA ALA A 169 -11.57 3.68 -16.57
C ALA A 169 -12.26 2.72 -17.56
N ASP A 170 -11.50 2.16 -18.49
CA ASP A 170 -12.04 1.24 -19.49
C ASP A 170 -12.50 -0.06 -18.81
N VAL A 171 -13.74 -0.48 -19.09
CA VAL A 171 -14.39 -1.59 -18.38
C VAL A 171 -13.99 -2.91 -19.03
N SER A 172 -13.36 -3.79 -18.25
CA SER A 172 -12.87 -5.08 -18.73
C SER A 172 -13.25 -6.21 -17.76
N ILE A 173 -13.66 -7.35 -18.32
CA ILE A 173 -14.09 -8.52 -17.55
C ILE A 173 -13.16 -9.69 -17.85
N SER A 174 -12.73 -10.39 -16.81
CA SER A 174 -11.93 -11.61 -16.91
C SER A 174 -12.43 -12.67 -15.95
N MET A 175 -12.43 -13.93 -16.37
CA MET A 175 -12.85 -15.08 -15.58
C MET A 175 -11.64 -15.99 -15.34
N ARG A 176 -11.48 -16.46 -14.10
CA ARG A 176 -10.42 -17.41 -13.70
C ARG A 176 -11.02 -18.52 -12.85
N LEU A 177 -10.52 -19.75 -13.04
CA LEU A 177 -10.74 -20.87 -12.13
C LEU A 177 -9.52 -21.01 -11.20
N ASP A 178 -9.69 -21.65 -10.05
CA ASP A 178 -8.57 -22.05 -9.18
C ASP A 178 -7.69 -23.15 -9.80
N ARG A 179 -8.23 -23.97 -10.71
CA ARG A 179 -7.55 -25.08 -11.40
C ARG A 179 -8.13 -25.36 -12.79
N GLU A 180 -7.30 -25.97 -13.65
CA GLU A 180 -7.72 -26.49 -14.96
C GLU A 180 -8.16 -27.98 -14.93
N GLU A 181 -7.90 -28.69 -13.83
CA GLU A 181 -8.22 -30.13 -13.67
C GLU A 181 -8.74 -30.44 -12.26
N ALA A 182 -9.84 -31.20 -12.17
CA ALA A 182 -10.59 -31.47 -10.95
C ALA A 182 -11.24 -32.88 -10.97
N THR A 183 -11.80 -33.34 -9.84
CA THR A 183 -12.64 -34.54 -9.76
C THR A 183 -14.13 -34.20 -9.61
N ILE A 184 -15.03 -35.17 -9.84
CA ILE A 184 -16.48 -35.02 -9.59
C ILE A 184 -16.81 -34.52 -8.16
N ALA A 185 -15.99 -34.88 -7.17
CA ALA A 185 -16.22 -34.50 -5.79
C ALA A 185 -15.73 -33.08 -5.45
N ASP A 186 -14.86 -32.48 -6.27
CA ASP A 186 -14.25 -31.20 -5.95
C ASP A 186 -15.19 -30.01 -6.21
N SER A 187 -15.04 -28.97 -5.39
CA SER A 187 -15.67 -27.67 -5.60
C SER A 187 -14.64 -26.71 -6.19
N ILE A 188 -14.80 -26.36 -7.47
CA ILE A 188 -13.90 -25.46 -8.20
C ILE A 188 -14.29 -24.01 -7.91
N SER A 189 -13.38 -23.22 -7.36
CA SER A 189 -13.58 -21.78 -7.19
C SER A 189 -13.41 -21.04 -8.53
N MET A 190 -14.40 -20.24 -8.91
CA MET A 190 -14.40 -19.39 -10.09
C MET A 190 -14.55 -17.93 -9.68
N VAL A 191 -13.63 -17.08 -10.14
CA VAL A 191 -13.65 -15.64 -9.90
C VAL A 191 -13.90 -14.89 -11.21
N VAL A 192 -14.97 -14.11 -11.24
CA VAL A 192 -15.31 -13.18 -12.34
C VAL A 192 -14.92 -11.77 -11.89
N SER A 193 -13.77 -11.30 -12.40
CA SER A 193 -13.19 -9.99 -12.10
C SER A 193 -13.62 -8.96 -13.13
N ILE A 194 -14.36 -7.93 -12.69
CA ILE A 194 -14.73 -6.73 -13.44
C ILE A 194 -13.80 -5.60 -13.01
N ALA A 195 -13.04 -5.01 -13.93
CA ALA A 195 -12.26 -3.79 -13.70
C ALA A 195 -12.93 -2.58 -14.36
N GLY A 196 -12.65 -1.38 -13.84
CA GLY A 196 -13.25 -0.10 -14.24
C GLY A 196 -14.51 0.26 -13.45
N ALA A 197 -15.37 -0.73 -13.20
CA ALA A 197 -16.64 -0.58 -12.48
C ALA A 197 -16.49 -0.46 -10.95
N ARG A 198 -17.61 -0.19 -10.26
CA ARG A 198 -17.76 -0.29 -8.79
C ARG A 198 -18.98 -1.10 -8.36
N GLU A 199 -20.03 -1.02 -9.15
CA GLU A 199 -21.26 -1.80 -9.08
C GLU A 199 -21.53 -2.35 -10.50
N SER A 200 -22.37 -3.38 -10.64
CA SER A 200 -22.83 -3.89 -11.94
C SER A 200 -24.35 -4.03 -11.94
N ASP A 201 -24.98 -3.78 -13.09
CA ASP A 201 -26.44 -3.73 -13.22
C ASP A 201 -27.07 -5.13 -13.07
N THR A 202 -26.31 -6.16 -13.44
CA THR A 202 -26.67 -7.58 -13.26
C THR A 202 -25.61 -8.32 -12.46
N LEU A 203 -26.01 -9.42 -11.83
CA LEU A 203 -25.06 -10.48 -11.47
C LEU A 203 -24.46 -11.09 -12.76
N PRO A 204 -23.28 -11.73 -12.67
CA PRO A 204 -22.73 -12.49 -13.79
C PRO A 204 -23.63 -13.66 -14.22
N VAL A 205 -23.95 -13.71 -15.51
CA VAL A 205 -24.84 -14.70 -16.14
C VAL A 205 -24.02 -15.74 -16.91
N PHE A 206 -24.40 -17.00 -16.73
CA PHE A 206 -23.71 -18.17 -17.27
C PHE A 206 -24.43 -18.78 -18.47
N LYS A 207 -23.67 -19.39 -19.39
CA LYS A 207 -24.17 -20.15 -20.54
C LYS A 207 -23.38 -21.46 -20.64
N ASN A 208 -24.05 -22.53 -21.07
CA ASN A 208 -23.48 -23.86 -21.28
C ASN A 208 -22.87 -24.54 -20.03
N ILE A 209 -23.39 -24.26 -18.83
CA ILE A 209 -22.86 -24.81 -17.56
C ILE A 209 -23.87 -25.76 -16.86
N GLU A 210 -24.72 -26.43 -17.63
CA GLU A 210 -25.78 -27.34 -17.11
C GLU A 210 -25.24 -28.61 -16.42
N ASP A 211 -23.98 -28.96 -16.68
CA ASP A 211 -23.29 -30.12 -16.07
C ASP A 211 -22.62 -29.80 -14.72
N PHE A 212 -22.91 -28.64 -14.12
CA PHE A 212 -22.37 -28.21 -12.83
C PHE A 212 -23.49 -27.65 -11.94
N ASP A 213 -23.43 -27.95 -10.65
CA ASP A 213 -24.13 -27.14 -9.63
C ASP A 213 -23.28 -25.90 -9.32
N ILE A 214 -23.92 -24.74 -9.17
CA ILE A 214 -23.24 -23.43 -9.04
C ILE A 214 -23.75 -22.70 -7.81
N THR A 215 -22.93 -22.66 -6.76
CA THR A 215 -23.19 -21.87 -5.55
C THR A 215 -22.47 -20.53 -5.62
N GLN A 216 -23.17 -19.41 -5.36
CA GLN A 216 -22.52 -18.11 -5.21
C GLN A 216 -21.78 -18.04 -3.86
N GLY A 217 -20.47 -17.87 -3.89
CA GLY A 217 -19.62 -17.77 -2.69
C GLY A 217 -19.56 -16.37 -2.08
N GLY A 218 -19.61 -15.32 -2.92
CA GLY A 218 -19.64 -13.93 -2.46
C GLY A 218 -19.20 -12.92 -3.51
N THR A 219 -19.06 -11.66 -3.07
CA THR A 219 -18.65 -10.53 -3.92
C THR A 219 -17.69 -9.64 -3.14
N SER A 220 -16.58 -9.23 -3.77
CA SER A 220 -15.52 -8.40 -3.18
C SER A 220 -15.30 -7.15 -4.02
N SER A 221 -15.32 -5.96 -3.41
CA SER A 221 -15.02 -4.70 -4.09
C SER A 221 -13.55 -4.32 -3.93
N ARG A 222 -12.82 -4.23 -5.04
CA ARG A 222 -11.41 -3.80 -5.08
C ARG A 222 -11.31 -2.32 -5.44
N PHE A 223 -10.59 -1.54 -4.61
CA PHE A 223 -10.37 -0.11 -4.80
C PHE A 223 -8.90 0.24 -4.55
N GLU A 224 -8.19 0.55 -5.63
CA GLU A 224 -6.77 0.93 -5.63
C GLU A 224 -6.63 2.38 -6.13
N VAL A 225 -5.64 3.12 -5.62
CA VAL A 225 -5.28 4.44 -6.15
C VAL A 225 -3.78 4.47 -6.41
N ILE A 226 -3.41 4.38 -7.69
CA ILE A 226 -2.01 4.25 -8.13
C ILE A 226 -1.66 5.50 -8.95
N ASN A 227 -0.67 6.28 -8.47
CA ASN A 227 -0.22 7.52 -9.10
C ASN A 227 -1.38 8.50 -9.43
N GLY A 228 -2.37 8.60 -8.53
CA GLY A 228 -3.55 9.43 -8.69
C GLY A 228 -4.65 8.86 -9.60
N LYS A 229 -4.39 7.77 -10.33
CA LYS A 229 -5.44 7.04 -11.07
C LYS A 229 -6.20 6.13 -10.11
N VAL A 230 -7.52 6.24 -10.11
CA VAL A 230 -8.42 5.33 -9.38
C VAL A 230 -8.63 4.08 -10.23
N ASN A 231 -8.32 2.93 -9.67
CA ASN A 231 -8.56 1.61 -10.27
C ASN A 231 -9.57 0.87 -9.39
N SER A 232 -10.85 0.93 -9.75
CA SER A 232 -11.91 0.18 -9.08
C SER A 232 -12.29 -1.09 -9.85
N GLY A 233 -12.84 -2.06 -9.14
CA GLY A 233 -13.41 -3.26 -9.71
C GLY A 233 -14.19 -4.09 -8.70
N ILE A 234 -14.79 -5.17 -9.19
CA ILE A 234 -15.59 -6.13 -8.42
C ILE A 234 -15.15 -7.53 -8.80
N ASP A 235 -14.88 -8.37 -7.81
CA ASP A 235 -14.63 -9.80 -7.98
C ASP A 235 -15.84 -10.59 -7.45
N TYR A 236 -16.54 -11.31 -8.32
CA TYR A 236 -17.61 -12.25 -7.93
C TYR A 236 -17.04 -13.66 -7.83
N THR A 237 -17.22 -14.31 -6.69
CA THR A 237 -16.76 -15.69 -6.45
C THR A 237 -17.93 -16.65 -6.51
N PHE A 238 -17.78 -17.70 -7.30
CA PHE A 238 -18.71 -18.82 -7.44
C PHE A 238 -17.97 -20.14 -7.19
N PHE A 239 -18.72 -21.16 -6.79
CA PHE A 239 -18.24 -22.52 -6.58
C PHE A 239 -18.99 -23.45 -7.53
N LEU A 240 -18.25 -24.13 -8.41
CA LEU A 240 -18.80 -25.08 -9.39
C LEU A 240 -18.52 -26.50 -8.91
N GLN A 241 -19.56 -27.31 -8.77
CA GLN A 241 -19.45 -28.75 -8.48
C GLN A 241 -19.87 -29.56 -9.71
N PRO A 242 -18.95 -30.29 -10.38
CA PRO A 242 -19.24 -31.00 -11.63
C PRO A 242 -20.04 -32.28 -11.41
N GLN A 243 -21.11 -32.45 -12.19
CA GLN A 243 -22.00 -33.60 -12.13
C GLN A 243 -21.52 -34.81 -12.96
N LYS A 244 -20.58 -34.59 -13.90
CA LYS A 244 -20.09 -35.60 -14.85
C LYS A 244 -18.58 -35.50 -15.06
N THR A 245 -17.92 -36.62 -15.39
CA THR A 245 -16.55 -36.61 -15.91
C THR A 245 -16.54 -36.16 -17.38
N GLY A 246 -15.57 -35.36 -17.78
CA GLY A 246 -15.46 -34.85 -19.15
C GLY A 246 -14.42 -33.75 -19.28
N THR A 247 -14.36 -33.14 -20.47
CA THR A 247 -13.63 -31.88 -20.70
C THR A 247 -14.67 -30.84 -21.09
N PHE A 248 -14.81 -29.80 -20.27
CA PHE A 248 -15.84 -28.78 -20.40
C PHE A 248 -15.22 -27.44 -20.75
N GLU A 249 -15.87 -26.64 -21.59
CA GLU A 249 -15.53 -25.23 -21.77
C GLU A 249 -16.44 -24.39 -20.87
N ILE A 250 -15.83 -23.60 -19.99
CA ILE A 250 -16.50 -22.75 -19.02
C ILE A 250 -16.54 -21.32 -19.56
N GLY A 251 -17.71 -20.69 -19.49
CA GLY A 251 -17.97 -19.34 -20.00
C GLY A 251 -18.37 -19.30 -21.49
N PRO A 252 -18.40 -18.12 -22.13
CA PRO A 252 -18.07 -16.82 -21.54
C PRO A 252 -19.17 -16.33 -20.60
N VAL A 253 -18.77 -15.63 -19.55
CA VAL A 253 -19.70 -15.02 -18.58
C VAL A 253 -20.13 -13.65 -19.09
N GLU A 254 -21.44 -13.37 -19.05
CA GLU A 254 -22.02 -12.08 -19.44
C GLU A 254 -22.37 -11.25 -18.20
N VAL A 255 -22.00 -9.96 -18.20
CA VAL A 255 -22.39 -9.01 -17.14
C VAL A 255 -22.78 -7.68 -17.79
N THR A 256 -23.81 -7.02 -17.28
CA THR A 256 -24.16 -5.65 -17.70
C THR A 256 -23.61 -4.62 -16.70
N VAL A 257 -22.94 -3.60 -17.23
CA VAL A 257 -22.33 -2.49 -16.48
C VAL A 257 -22.60 -1.19 -17.24
N ASP A 258 -23.11 -0.16 -16.56
CA ASP A 258 -23.51 1.12 -17.17
C ASP A 258 -24.44 0.94 -18.40
N GLY A 259 -25.33 -0.05 -18.34
CA GLY A 259 -26.26 -0.40 -19.42
C GLY A 259 -25.63 -1.12 -20.63
N LYS A 260 -24.35 -1.51 -20.57
CA LYS A 260 -23.65 -2.26 -21.63
C LYS A 260 -23.32 -3.67 -21.17
N THR A 261 -23.63 -4.68 -21.99
CA THR A 261 -23.26 -6.06 -21.71
C THR A 261 -21.84 -6.36 -22.19
N TYR A 262 -20.99 -6.80 -21.27
CA TYR A 262 -19.61 -7.23 -21.49
C TYR A 262 -19.50 -8.76 -21.35
N ARG A 263 -18.46 -9.36 -21.95
CA ARG A 263 -18.17 -10.81 -21.91
C ARG A 263 -16.77 -11.08 -21.37
N SER A 264 -16.62 -12.14 -20.57
CA SER A 264 -15.32 -12.67 -20.16
C SER A 264 -14.65 -13.51 -21.27
N ASN A 265 -13.39 -13.90 -21.02
CA ASN A 265 -12.78 -15.07 -21.67
C ASN A 265 -13.52 -16.38 -21.31
N THR A 266 -13.32 -17.42 -22.12
CA THR A 266 -13.60 -18.81 -21.74
C THR A 266 -12.38 -19.46 -21.08
N THR A 267 -12.53 -20.67 -20.54
CA THR A 267 -11.41 -21.56 -20.18
C THR A 267 -11.86 -23.02 -20.17
N THR A 268 -10.94 -23.96 -20.38
CA THR A 268 -11.23 -25.39 -20.32
C THR A 268 -11.05 -25.92 -18.89
N LEU A 269 -11.96 -26.79 -18.44
CA LEU A 269 -11.89 -27.53 -17.18
C LEU A 269 -12.02 -29.04 -17.46
N LYS A 270 -11.02 -29.82 -17.05
CA LYS A 270 -10.99 -31.28 -17.18
C LYS A 270 -11.45 -31.94 -15.87
N VAL A 271 -12.58 -32.63 -15.90
CA VAL A 271 -13.12 -33.37 -14.75
C VAL A 271 -12.83 -34.85 -14.92
N VAL A 272 -11.91 -35.39 -14.11
CA VAL A 272 -11.55 -36.80 -14.10
C VAL A 272 -12.34 -37.58 -13.04
N LYS A 273 -12.46 -38.91 -13.20
CA LYS A 273 -12.90 -39.76 -12.09
C LYS A 273 -11.83 -39.68 -11.00
N GLN A 274 -12.24 -39.55 -9.74
CA GLN A 274 -11.30 -39.65 -8.62
C GLN A 274 -10.59 -41.02 -8.69
N PRO A 275 -9.24 -41.08 -8.69
CA PRO A 275 -8.53 -42.35 -8.66
C PRO A 275 -8.87 -43.07 -7.35
N GLU A 276 -9.33 -44.31 -7.46
CA GLU A 276 -9.74 -45.13 -6.32
C GLU A 276 -8.52 -45.47 -5.46
N SER A 277 -8.28 -44.67 -4.41
CA SER A 277 -7.13 -44.89 -3.55
C SER A 277 -7.38 -46.13 -2.68
N SER A 278 -6.56 -47.16 -2.87
CA SER A 278 -6.55 -48.40 -2.09
C SER A 278 -5.95 -48.22 -0.68
N GLY A 279 -5.94 -46.99 -0.17
CA GLY A 279 -5.27 -46.58 1.06
C GLY A 279 -6.19 -46.45 2.26
N ALA A 280 -5.68 -46.79 3.44
CA ALA A 280 -6.35 -46.56 4.71
C ALA A 280 -6.57 -45.05 4.99
N ASP A 281 -7.46 -44.76 5.93
CA ASP A 281 -7.75 -43.40 6.39
C ASP A 281 -6.48 -42.66 6.85
N ARG A 282 -6.10 -41.62 6.10
CA ARG A 282 -4.92 -40.77 6.36
C ARG A 282 -5.17 -39.69 7.43
N GLY A 283 -6.39 -39.61 7.97
CA GLY A 283 -6.76 -38.69 9.04
C GLY A 283 -6.99 -37.23 8.58
N PRO A 284 -7.02 -36.27 9.51
CA PRO A 284 -7.41 -34.89 9.25
C PRO A 284 -6.26 -33.98 8.76
N LEU A 285 -5.04 -34.53 8.59
CA LEU A 285 -3.85 -33.80 8.15
C LEU A 285 -2.82 -34.75 7.53
N PHE A 286 -2.58 -34.66 6.22
CA PHE A 286 -1.57 -35.48 5.52
C PHE A 286 -1.03 -34.79 4.25
N LEU A 287 0.12 -35.28 3.76
CA LEU A 287 0.79 -34.79 2.56
C LEU A 287 0.84 -35.90 1.50
N THR A 288 0.53 -35.58 0.26
CA THR A 288 0.72 -36.47 -0.90
C THR A 288 1.71 -35.85 -1.88
N ALA A 289 2.50 -36.68 -2.55
CA ALA A 289 3.32 -36.30 -3.69
C ALA A 289 2.85 -37.05 -4.95
N GLY A 290 3.01 -36.42 -6.13
CA GLY A 290 2.80 -37.06 -7.42
C GLY A 290 3.72 -36.47 -8.49
N LEU A 291 3.94 -37.23 -9.56
CA LEU A 291 4.69 -36.82 -10.76
C LEU A 291 3.72 -36.76 -11.95
N SER A 292 3.90 -35.80 -12.87
CA SER A 292 3.21 -35.84 -14.17
C SER A 292 3.66 -37.00 -15.04
N SER A 293 4.97 -37.31 -15.00
CA SER A 293 5.61 -38.37 -15.76
C SER A 293 6.60 -39.12 -14.88
N THR A 294 6.43 -40.43 -14.72
CA THR A 294 7.37 -41.32 -13.99
C THR A 294 8.49 -41.87 -14.87
N LYS A 295 8.40 -41.64 -16.19
CA LYS A 295 9.45 -41.87 -17.18
C LYS A 295 9.67 -40.56 -17.94
N VAL A 296 10.91 -40.13 -18.06
CA VAL A 296 11.36 -38.94 -18.79
C VAL A 296 12.73 -39.20 -19.39
N TYR A 297 13.16 -38.41 -20.37
CA TYR A 297 14.53 -38.41 -20.85
C TYR A 297 15.47 -37.56 -19.97
N VAL A 298 16.78 -37.76 -20.10
CA VAL A 298 17.78 -36.83 -19.53
C VAL A 298 17.48 -35.40 -19.99
N GLU A 299 17.48 -34.45 -19.05
CA GLU A 299 17.12 -33.03 -19.21
C GLU A 299 15.65 -32.72 -19.57
N GLU A 300 14.78 -33.73 -19.69
CA GLU A 300 13.34 -33.51 -19.77
C GLU A 300 12.74 -33.20 -18.38
N GLN A 301 11.83 -32.22 -18.31
CA GLN A 301 11.21 -31.83 -17.06
C GLN A 301 9.98 -32.68 -16.69
N SER A 302 9.94 -33.22 -15.48
CA SER A 302 8.73 -33.79 -14.88
C SER A 302 8.14 -32.85 -13.83
N ILE A 303 6.81 -32.73 -13.74
CA ILE A 303 6.16 -31.85 -12.76
C ILE A 303 5.86 -32.64 -11.48
N TYR A 304 6.64 -32.38 -10.43
CA TYR A 304 6.39 -32.85 -9.08
C TYR A 304 5.34 -31.95 -8.41
N THR A 305 4.28 -32.56 -7.89
CA THR A 305 3.15 -31.86 -7.28
C THR A 305 2.95 -32.36 -5.86
N LEU A 306 3.10 -31.47 -4.89
CA LEU A 306 2.83 -31.70 -3.47
C LEU A 306 1.47 -31.12 -3.12
N LYS A 307 0.64 -31.90 -2.41
CA LYS A 307 -0.66 -31.45 -1.90
C LYS A 307 -0.78 -31.76 -0.41
N LEU A 308 -0.88 -30.72 0.41
CA LEU A 308 -1.13 -30.82 1.84
C LEU A 308 -2.64 -30.73 2.09
N TYR A 309 -3.25 -31.84 2.50
CA TYR A 309 -4.67 -31.92 2.86
C TYR A 309 -4.83 -31.66 4.36
N HIS A 310 -5.66 -30.70 4.75
CA HIS A 310 -5.96 -30.41 6.17
C HIS A 310 -7.45 -30.11 6.43
N GLN A 311 -7.94 -30.49 7.61
CA GLN A 311 -9.30 -30.17 8.10
C GLN A 311 -9.28 -29.26 9.33
N THR A 312 -8.10 -28.76 9.69
CA THR A 312 -7.88 -27.88 10.84
C THR A 312 -7.03 -26.68 10.39
N ARG A 313 -7.15 -25.56 11.08
CA ARG A 313 -6.37 -24.36 10.74
C ARG A 313 -4.89 -24.61 10.99
N VAL A 314 -4.11 -24.60 9.92
CA VAL A 314 -2.64 -24.63 9.96
C VAL A 314 -2.08 -23.22 9.76
N SER A 315 -0.85 -23.02 10.20
CA SER A 315 -0.10 -21.76 10.05
C SER A 315 1.40 -22.08 10.05
N ASN A 316 2.24 -21.12 9.64
CA ASN A 316 3.71 -21.29 9.59
C ASN A 316 4.14 -22.55 8.81
N ILE A 317 3.51 -22.79 7.65
CA ILE A 317 3.87 -23.93 6.78
C ILE A 317 5.27 -23.69 6.20
N SER A 318 6.19 -24.63 6.40
CA SER A 318 7.49 -24.66 5.76
C SER A 318 7.75 -26.03 5.13
N LEU A 319 8.13 -26.05 3.86
CA LEU A 319 8.46 -27.24 3.09
C LEU A 319 9.98 -27.49 3.11
N ASP A 320 10.37 -28.67 3.58
CA ASP A 320 11.70 -29.25 3.37
C ASP A 320 11.60 -30.24 2.17
N LEU A 321 12.35 -29.97 1.10
CA LEU A 321 12.52 -30.90 -0.02
C LEU A 321 13.70 -31.86 0.25
N PRO A 322 13.73 -33.06 -0.36
CA PRO A 322 14.91 -33.91 -0.34
C PRO A 322 16.02 -33.33 -1.23
N GLU A 323 17.26 -33.42 -0.77
CA GLU A 323 18.45 -33.14 -1.58
C GLU A 323 18.88 -34.44 -2.27
N ILE A 324 18.93 -34.42 -3.62
CA ILE A 324 19.19 -35.60 -4.44
C ILE A 324 20.22 -35.23 -5.51
N GLU A 325 21.30 -36.00 -5.61
CA GLU A 325 22.35 -35.77 -6.60
C GLU A 325 21.78 -35.87 -8.03
N HIS A 326 22.26 -35.00 -8.92
CA HIS A 326 21.84 -34.93 -10.34
C HIS A 326 20.36 -34.63 -10.60
N LEU A 327 19.54 -34.31 -9.59
CA LEU A 327 18.12 -33.93 -9.73
C LEU A 327 17.83 -32.53 -9.15
N THR A 328 17.53 -31.56 -10.02
CA THR A 328 17.23 -30.18 -9.57
C THR A 328 15.73 -29.92 -9.45
N PHE A 329 15.29 -29.44 -8.28
CA PHE A 329 13.94 -28.92 -8.06
C PHE A 329 13.86 -27.42 -8.42
N ARG A 330 12.88 -27.01 -9.24
CA ARG A 330 12.57 -25.60 -9.55
C ARG A 330 11.09 -25.32 -9.28
N GLN A 331 10.77 -24.36 -8.42
CA GLN A 331 9.38 -24.09 -8.06
C GLN A 331 8.60 -23.51 -9.24
N LEU A 332 7.35 -23.92 -9.40
CA LEU A 332 6.47 -23.46 -10.47
C LEU A 332 5.40 -22.54 -9.89
N GLY A 333 5.71 -21.25 -9.83
CA GLY A 333 4.81 -20.22 -9.32
C GLY A 333 4.63 -20.24 -7.80
N LYS A 334 3.51 -19.69 -7.33
CA LYS A 334 3.16 -19.61 -5.91
C LYS A 334 2.31 -20.82 -5.49
N PRO A 335 2.32 -21.21 -4.20
CA PRO A 335 1.33 -22.14 -3.65
C PRO A 335 -0.11 -21.70 -3.98
N VAL A 336 -0.98 -22.66 -4.23
CA VAL A 336 -2.42 -22.44 -4.46
C VAL A 336 -3.19 -23.13 -3.35
N GLU A 337 -4.12 -22.42 -2.73
CA GLU A 337 -4.98 -22.94 -1.66
C GLU A 337 -6.41 -23.09 -2.18
N TYR A 338 -7.01 -24.27 -2.04
CA TYR A 338 -8.35 -24.57 -2.53
C TYR A 338 -9.07 -25.62 -1.68
N HIS A 339 -10.39 -25.77 -1.86
CA HIS A 339 -11.14 -26.88 -1.27
C HIS A 339 -11.13 -28.10 -2.20
N GLY A 340 -10.93 -29.29 -1.65
CA GLY A 340 -10.89 -30.54 -2.41
C GLY A 340 -11.24 -31.78 -1.59
N PHE A 341 -11.57 -32.86 -2.27
CA PHE A 341 -12.11 -34.07 -1.62
C PHE A 341 -11.17 -35.27 -1.73
N TYR A 342 -10.98 -35.97 -0.62
CA TYR A 342 -10.17 -37.18 -0.55
C TYR A 342 -10.92 -38.28 0.23
N ASN A 343 -11.10 -39.44 -0.39
CA ASN A 343 -11.84 -40.60 0.17
C ASN A 343 -13.17 -40.22 0.84
N GLY A 344 -13.98 -39.40 0.16
CA GLY A 344 -15.31 -38.99 0.63
C GLY A 344 -15.34 -37.93 1.73
N ARG A 345 -14.20 -37.32 2.09
CA ARG A 345 -14.11 -36.19 3.04
C ARG A 345 -13.59 -34.94 2.34
N SER A 346 -14.12 -33.78 2.73
CA SER A 346 -13.62 -32.47 2.31
C SER A 346 -12.38 -32.06 3.13
N TYR A 347 -11.44 -31.38 2.48
CA TYR A 347 -10.23 -30.81 3.05
C TYR A 347 -9.96 -29.45 2.43
N ASP A 348 -9.34 -28.56 3.20
CA ASP A 348 -8.50 -27.50 2.65
C ASP A 348 -7.24 -28.16 2.05
N VAL A 349 -6.80 -27.70 0.89
CA VAL A 349 -5.66 -28.26 0.15
C VAL A 349 -4.70 -27.14 -0.22
N VAL A 350 -3.45 -27.24 0.26
CA VAL A 350 -2.34 -26.38 -0.19
C VAL A 350 -1.51 -27.14 -1.22
N GLU A 351 -1.56 -26.71 -2.48
CA GLU A 351 -0.80 -27.30 -3.59
C GLU A 351 0.45 -26.47 -3.91
N VAL A 352 1.59 -27.16 -4.04
CA VAL A 352 2.87 -26.58 -4.47
C VAL A 352 3.47 -27.47 -5.57
N ARG A 353 3.93 -26.84 -6.66
CA ARG A 353 4.43 -27.55 -7.84
C ARG A 353 5.89 -27.21 -8.11
N TYR A 354 6.64 -28.18 -8.61
CA TYR A 354 8.05 -28.07 -8.97
C TYR A 354 8.30 -28.75 -10.32
N ALA A 355 9.11 -28.16 -11.18
CA ALA A 355 9.77 -28.87 -12.26
C ALA A 355 10.99 -29.59 -11.69
N LEU A 356 11.08 -30.89 -11.93
CA LEU A 356 12.26 -31.70 -11.70
C LEU A 356 13.07 -31.74 -13.00
N LEU A 357 14.37 -31.43 -12.90
CA LEU A 357 15.32 -31.52 -14.01
C LEU A 357 16.37 -32.59 -13.67
N PRO A 358 16.30 -33.79 -14.28
CA PRO A 358 17.32 -34.82 -14.13
C PRO A 358 18.50 -34.57 -15.10
N SER A 359 19.72 -34.57 -14.56
CA SER A 359 20.95 -34.32 -15.32
C SER A 359 21.62 -35.60 -15.85
N GLU A 360 21.26 -36.76 -15.29
CA GLU A 360 21.85 -38.08 -15.62
C GLU A 360 20.77 -39.16 -15.75
N GLU A 361 21.11 -40.25 -16.45
CA GLU A 361 20.25 -41.40 -16.71
C GLU A 361 20.24 -42.42 -15.56
N GLY A 362 19.13 -43.13 -15.39
CA GLY A 362 18.96 -44.14 -14.34
C GLY A 362 17.65 -44.04 -13.58
N ILE A 363 17.51 -44.86 -12.53
CA ILE A 363 16.33 -44.85 -11.65
C ILE A 363 16.64 -43.94 -10.46
N CYS A 364 16.01 -42.77 -10.42
CA CYS A 364 16.15 -41.79 -9.36
C CYS A 364 15.05 -41.98 -8.31
N GLY A 365 15.43 -42.37 -7.09
CA GLY A 365 14.52 -42.49 -5.95
C GLY A 365 14.29 -41.13 -5.29
N ILE A 366 13.07 -40.61 -5.34
CA ILE A 366 12.67 -39.37 -4.70
C ILE A 366 12.23 -39.66 -3.27
N GLU A 367 13.06 -39.24 -2.30
CA GLU A 367 12.74 -39.38 -0.87
C GLU A 367 11.49 -38.58 -0.45
N PRO A 368 10.83 -38.94 0.67
CA PRO A 368 9.69 -38.21 1.21
C PRO A 368 9.96 -36.73 1.51
N SER A 369 9.37 -35.82 0.73
CA SER A 369 9.29 -34.39 1.05
C SER A 369 8.54 -34.19 2.37
N ARG A 370 8.92 -33.18 3.16
CA ARG A 370 8.36 -32.94 4.51
C ARG A 370 7.80 -31.54 4.64
N MET A 371 6.59 -31.41 5.16
CA MET A 371 6.04 -30.11 5.54
C MET A 371 5.91 -30.03 7.07
N LYS A 372 6.54 -29.02 7.66
CA LYS A 372 6.37 -28.61 9.06
C LYS A 372 5.33 -27.49 9.13
N MET A 373 4.51 -27.47 10.17
CA MET A 373 3.48 -26.43 10.37
C MET A 373 3.02 -26.36 11.82
N THR A 374 2.42 -25.23 12.21
CA THR A 374 1.72 -25.03 13.48
C THR A 374 0.23 -25.34 13.29
N VAL A 375 -0.26 -26.45 13.86
CA VAL A 375 -1.67 -26.86 13.83
C VAL A 375 -2.41 -26.22 15.00
N ALA A 376 -3.47 -25.46 14.75
CA ALA A 376 -4.29 -24.85 15.80
C ALA A 376 -5.05 -25.94 16.58
N GLN A 377 -4.83 -26.02 17.90
CA GLN A 377 -5.60 -26.93 18.75
C GLN A 377 -6.94 -26.30 19.14
N PRO A 378 -8.06 -27.06 19.13
CA PRO A 378 -9.27 -26.67 19.83
C PRO A 378 -8.96 -26.53 21.33
N GLY A 379 -8.96 -25.30 21.82
CA GLY A 379 -8.65 -25.02 23.22
C GLY A 379 -9.64 -25.76 24.13
N ARG A 380 -9.12 -26.65 25.00
CA ARG A 380 -9.93 -27.22 26.09
C ARG A 380 -10.47 -26.04 26.90
N ARG A 381 -11.79 -25.91 27.00
CA ARG A 381 -12.47 -24.91 27.86
C ARG A 381 -12.13 -25.22 29.33
N SER A 382 -11.00 -24.71 29.79
CA SER A 382 -10.61 -24.76 31.19
C SER A 382 -11.63 -23.95 31.98
N HIS A 383 -12.17 -24.52 33.06
CA HIS A 383 -13.01 -23.77 33.99
C HIS A 383 -12.11 -22.75 34.70
N ARG A 384 -12.21 -21.48 34.29
CA ARG A 384 -11.46 -20.36 34.89
C ARG A 384 -12.37 -19.18 35.16
N GLY A 385 -12.04 -18.47 36.24
CA GLY A 385 -12.82 -17.37 36.77
C GLY A 385 -12.45 -16.00 36.17
N PHE A 386 -12.96 -14.97 36.84
CA PHE A 386 -13.11 -13.57 36.43
C PHE A 386 -11.86 -12.78 35.99
N PHE A 387 -10.68 -13.41 35.94
CA PHE A 387 -9.41 -12.78 35.54
C PHE A 387 -8.75 -13.37 34.28
N ASP A 388 -9.31 -14.43 33.70
CA ASP A 388 -8.76 -15.07 32.50
C ASP A 388 -9.32 -14.44 31.21
N ASP A 389 -8.87 -13.20 30.95
CA ASP A 389 -9.37 -12.35 29.86
C ASP A 389 -9.04 -12.94 28.47
N PRO A 390 -10.03 -13.18 27.59
CA PRO A 390 -9.81 -13.70 26.23
C PRO A 390 -8.81 -12.88 25.39
N PHE A 391 -8.60 -11.60 25.72
CA PHE A 391 -7.71 -10.69 25.00
C PHE A 391 -6.22 -11.13 24.99
N PHE A 392 -5.81 -11.98 25.94
CA PHE A 392 -4.44 -12.51 26.04
C PHE A 392 -4.31 -14.00 25.70
N SER A 393 -5.35 -14.61 25.15
CA SER A 393 -5.35 -16.03 24.78
C SER A 393 -4.57 -16.27 23.47
N PHE A 394 -3.24 -16.30 23.57
CA PHE A 394 -2.38 -16.77 22.48
C PHE A 394 -2.80 -18.20 22.09
N SER A 395 -3.21 -18.40 20.84
CA SER A 395 -3.65 -19.70 20.35
C SER A 395 -2.50 -20.70 20.39
N THR A 396 -2.53 -21.63 21.36
CA THR A 396 -1.51 -22.67 21.55
C THR A 396 -1.59 -23.72 20.46
N GLY A 397 -1.06 -23.39 19.28
CA GLY A 397 -0.89 -24.34 18.19
C GLY A 397 0.26 -25.31 18.49
N ARG A 398 0.13 -26.55 18.02
CA ARG A 398 1.16 -27.59 18.12
C ARG A 398 1.93 -27.65 16.81
N THR A 399 3.26 -27.53 16.87
CA THR A 399 4.10 -27.84 15.72
C THR A 399 3.99 -29.33 15.39
N MET A 400 3.65 -29.64 14.15
CA MET A 400 3.59 -30.98 13.58
C MET A 400 4.34 -31.01 12.26
N ALA A 401 4.75 -32.21 11.84
CA ALA A 401 5.35 -32.44 10.53
C ALA A 401 4.68 -33.65 9.88
N VAL A 402 4.40 -33.54 8.58
CA VAL A 402 3.92 -34.62 7.72
C VAL A 402 4.94 -34.85 6.60
N ALA A 403 5.00 -36.08 6.10
CA ALA A 403 5.85 -36.47 4.99
C ALA A 403 4.99 -37.02 3.85
N SER A 404 5.46 -36.89 2.61
CA SER A 404 4.85 -37.54 1.45
C SER A 404 5.15 -39.05 1.43
N GLU A 405 4.57 -39.75 0.47
CA GLU A 405 5.14 -41.03 0.02
C GLU A 405 6.44 -40.78 -0.78
N PRO A 406 7.38 -41.74 -0.81
CA PRO A 406 8.49 -41.73 -1.76
C PRO A 406 7.98 -42.02 -3.18
N LEU A 407 8.68 -41.54 -4.20
CA LEU A 407 8.37 -41.81 -5.61
C LEU A 407 9.62 -42.26 -6.37
N GLU A 408 9.44 -42.89 -7.53
CA GLU A 408 10.54 -43.25 -8.43
C GLU A 408 10.38 -42.51 -9.77
N LEU A 409 11.49 -41.95 -10.26
CA LEU A 409 11.60 -41.30 -11.56
C LEU A 409 12.63 -42.07 -12.40
N ASN A 410 12.19 -42.68 -13.50
CA ASN A 410 13.05 -43.42 -14.41
C ASN A 410 13.51 -42.48 -15.55
N VAL A 411 14.78 -42.14 -15.55
CA VAL A 411 15.40 -41.21 -16.50
C VAL A 411 16.09 -42.00 -17.61
N LEU A 412 15.62 -41.81 -18.84
CA LEU A 412 16.06 -42.55 -20.02
C LEU A 412 17.20 -41.83 -20.77
N PRO A 413 18.17 -42.57 -21.32
CA PRO A 413 19.18 -42.02 -22.22
C PRO A 413 18.54 -41.31 -23.41
N LEU A 414 19.06 -40.14 -23.81
CA LEU A 414 18.71 -39.55 -25.10
C LEU A 414 19.17 -40.51 -26.22
N PRO A 415 18.31 -40.83 -27.21
CA PRO A 415 18.63 -41.89 -28.18
C PRO A 415 19.84 -41.51 -29.03
N GLY A 416 20.80 -42.44 -29.21
CA GLY A 416 21.98 -42.20 -30.05
C GLY A 416 21.68 -42.14 -31.55
N LYS A 417 20.62 -42.82 -32.01
CA LYS A 417 20.22 -42.85 -33.42
C LYS A 417 19.50 -41.55 -33.81
N GLY A 418 19.97 -40.91 -34.88
CA GLY A 418 19.37 -39.69 -35.42
C GLY A 418 19.76 -38.40 -34.69
N LYS A 419 20.74 -38.46 -33.76
CA LYS A 419 21.28 -37.29 -33.07
C LYS A 419 22.11 -36.41 -34.02
N PRO A 420 21.75 -35.12 -34.23
CA PRO A 420 22.56 -34.20 -35.03
C PRO A 420 23.94 -33.95 -34.43
N SER A 421 24.94 -33.61 -35.25
CA SER A 421 26.27 -33.17 -34.80
C SER A 421 26.19 -31.93 -33.91
N ASP A 422 25.30 -31.01 -34.28
CA ASP A 422 25.20 -29.67 -33.71
C ASP A 422 24.17 -29.63 -32.55
N PHE A 423 23.85 -30.81 -32.00
CA PHE A 423 22.90 -30.96 -30.89
C PHE A 423 23.48 -30.42 -29.57
N SER A 424 22.98 -29.24 -29.18
CA SER A 424 23.39 -28.48 -28.00
C SER A 424 22.98 -29.06 -26.63
N GLY A 425 22.26 -30.19 -26.59
CA GLY A 425 21.64 -30.68 -25.34
C GLY A 425 20.29 -30.03 -25.02
N LEU A 426 19.64 -29.40 -26.00
CA LEU A 426 18.34 -28.75 -25.86
C LEU A 426 17.19 -29.78 -25.97
N VAL A 427 16.34 -29.86 -24.95
CA VAL A 427 15.30 -30.88 -24.76
C VAL A 427 13.96 -30.22 -24.42
N GLY A 428 12.91 -30.56 -25.16
CA GLY A 428 11.55 -29.99 -25.03
C GLY A 428 10.95 -29.57 -26.38
N SER A 429 10.01 -28.61 -26.38
CA SER A 429 9.38 -28.08 -27.60
C SER A 429 9.73 -26.62 -27.85
N PHE A 430 10.31 -26.33 -29.02
CA PHE A 430 10.90 -25.04 -29.38
C PHE A 430 10.44 -24.53 -30.76
N LYS A 431 10.49 -23.21 -30.94
CA LYS A 431 10.24 -22.48 -32.19
C LYS A 431 11.30 -21.40 -32.37
N ILE A 432 11.57 -21.03 -33.62
CA ILE A 432 12.56 -20.02 -34.00
C ILE A 432 11.96 -19.05 -35.02
N ASN A 433 12.02 -17.76 -34.71
CA ASN A 433 11.52 -16.69 -35.57
C ASN A 433 12.66 -15.69 -35.83
N SER A 434 12.81 -15.26 -37.08
CA SER A 434 13.72 -14.17 -37.49
C SER A 434 12.94 -12.93 -37.94
N LYS A 435 13.48 -11.74 -37.68
CA LYS A 435 12.96 -10.47 -38.16
C LYS A 435 14.10 -9.51 -38.49
N LEU A 436 14.11 -9.00 -39.72
CA LEU A 436 15.05 -8.01 -40.22
C LEU A 436 14.38 -6.62 -40.23
N GLU A 437 15.02 -5.59 -39.69
CA GLU A 437 14.53 -4.21 -39.77
C GLU A 437 15.69 -3.19 -39.89
N PRO A 438 15.67 -2.26 -40.86
CA PRO A 438 14.78 -2.18 -42.03
C PRO A 438 15.24 -3.06 -43.22
N ASN A 439 14.31 -3.56 -44.03
CA ASN A 439 14.63 -4.46 -45.17
C ASN A 439 15.41 -3.80 -46.34
N THR A 440 15.43 -2.47 -46.39
CA THR A 440 16.11 -1.69 -47.43
C THR A 440 16.95 -0.60 -46.76
N ILE A 441 18.21 -0.49 -47.16
CA ILE A 441 19.23 0.43 -46.63
C ILE A 441 20.15 0.91 -47.76
N LYS A 442 20.99 1.93 -47.53
CA LYS A 442 22.13 2.25 -48.39
C LYS A 442 23.38 1.47 -47.95
N ALA A 443 24.35 1.31 -48.86
CA ALA A 443 25.65 0.72 -48.53
C ALA A 443 26.35 1.54 -47.42
N GLY A 444 26.88 0.84 -46.40
CA GLY A 444 27.48 1.45 -45.21
C GLY A 444 26.49 1.82 -44.10
N GLU A 445 25.17 1.74 -44.31
CA GLU A 445 24.18 1.80 -43.23
C GLU A 445 24.05 0.42 -42.54
N SER A 446 23.51 0.39 -41.32
CA SER A 446 23.26 -0.84 -40.57
C SER A 446 21.81 -1.30 -40.65
N VAL A 447 21.62 -2.61 -40.71
CA VAL A 447 20.31 -3.27 -40.54
C VAL A 447 20.37 -4.23 -39.36
N THR A 448 19.32 -4.23 -38.52
CA THR A 448 19.25 -5.12 -37.35
C THR A 448 18.50 -6.39 -37.72
N LEU A 449 19.17 -7.53 -37.58
CA LEU A 449 18.51 -8.84 -37.56
C LEU A 449 18.28 -9.27 -36.11
N THR A 450 17.03 -9.52 -35.75
CA THR A 450 16.64 -10.11 -34.46
C THR A 450 16.20 -11.55 -34.68
N VAL A 451 16.73 -12.50 -33.91
CA VAL A 451 16.24 -13.88 -33.84
C VAL A 451 15.71 -14.17 -32.44
N LEU A 452 14.51 -14.71 -32.39
CA LEU A 452 13.81 -15.11 -31.17
C LEU A 452 13.64 -16.63 -31.19
N VAL A 453 14.31 -17.31 -30.27
CA VAL A 453 14.02 -18.72 -29.94
C VAL A 453 13.09 -18.72 -28.74
N ASN A 454 11.96 -19.43 -28.81
CA ASN A 454 11.05 -19.58 -27.68
C ASN A 454 10.52 -21.02 -27.55
N GLY A 455 10.27 -21.46 -26.32
CA GLY A 455 9.88 -22.85 -26.07
C GLY A 455 9.64 -23.21 -24.60
N ARG A 456 9.45 -24.50 -24.35
CA ARG A 456 9.29 -25.14 -23.05
C ARG A 456 10.24 -26.34 -22.97
N GLY A 457 10.96 -26.48 -21.86
CA GLY A 457 12.01 -27.50 -21.73
C GLY A 457 13.15 -27.01 -20.83
N ASN A 458 14.36 -27.52 -21.05
CA ASN A 458 15.57 -27.04 -20.36
C ASN A 458 16.07 -25.69 -20.94
N VAL A 459 15.22 -24.67 -20.97
CA VAL A 459 15.40 -23.39 -21.70
C VAL A 459 16.69 -22.60 -21.36
N ASN A 460 17.37 -22.94 -20.27
CA ASN A 460 18.71 -22.42 -19.94
C ASN A 460 19.82 -22.94 -20.86
N ARG A 461 19.60 -24.04 -21.60
CA ARG A 461 20.53 -24.61 -22.59
C ARG A 461 20.27 -24.18 -24.03
N ILE A 462 19.40 -23.20 -24.29
CA ILE A 462 19.28 -22.63 -25.64
C ILE A 462 20.66 -22.05 -26.01
N PRO A 463 21.33 -22.54 -27.06
CA PRO A 463 22.70 -22.15 -27.39
C PRO A 463 22.77 -20.69 -27.88
N ASP A 464 23.97 -20.13 -27.94
CA ASP A 464 24.23 -18.93 -28.73
C ASP A 464 24.43 -19.36 -30.19
N LEU A 465 23.46 -19.06 -31.04
CA LEU A 465 23.58 -19.34 -32.47
C LEU A 465 24.70 -18.47 -33.06
N LYS A 466 25.63 -19.07 -33.79
CA LYS A 466 26.71 -18.35 -34.47
C LYS A 466 26.29 -18.00 -35.88
N TRP A 467 26.51 -16.74 -36.26
CA TRP A 467 26.24 -16.28 -37.63
C TRP A 467 27.43 -16.61 -38.54
N PRO A 468 27.25 -17.25 -39.71
CA PRO A 468 28.32 -17.39 -40.69
C PRO A 468 28.56 -16.04 -41.38
N GLU A 469 29.73 -15.43 -41.16
CA GLU A 469 30.09 -14.11 -41.70
C GLU A 469 29.93 -14.07 -43.24
N PRO A 470 28.98 -13.27 -43.79
CA PRO A 470 28.72 -13.27 -45.23
C PRO A 470 29.70 -12.36 -45.98
N ASP A 471 30.03 -12.76 -47.22
CA ASP A 471 30.85 -11.93 -48.12
C ASP A 471 30.31 -10.50 -48.24
N HIS A 472 31.18 -9.51 -47.98
CA HIS A 472 30.89 -8.08 -48.02
C HIS A 472 29.82 -7.59 -47.00
N ILE A 473 29.54 -8.33 -45.93
CA ILE A 473 28.72 -7.89 -44.79
C ILE A 473 29.51 -8.00 -43.49
N LYS A 474 29.77 -6.87 -42.83
CA LYS A 474 30.29 -6.86 -41.45
C LYS A 474 29.17 -7.20 -40.47
N VAL A 475 29.43 -8.13 -39.56
CA VAL A 475 28.47 -8.63 -38.57
C VAL A 475 28.92 -8.24 -37.17
N TYR A 476 28.05 -7.58 -36.41
CA TYR A 476 28.28 -7.24 -35.00
C TYR A 476 27.17 -7.87 -34.16
N ALA A 477 27.51 -8.75 -33.22
CA ALA A 477 26.55 -9.39 -32.32
C ALA A 477 26.29 -8.55 -31.06
N ASP A 478 25.03 -8.40 -30.66
CA ASP A 478 24.65 -7.89 -29.33
C ASP A 478 24.74 -9.03 -28.29
N GLU A 479 24.81 -8.67 -27.00
CA GLU A 479 24.66 -9.65 -25.92
C GLU A 479 23.26 -10.32 -25.93
N PRO A 480 23.19 -11.67 -25.84
CA PRO A 480 21.94 -12.41 -25.98
C PRO A 480 21.09 -12.36 -24.70
N VAL A 481 19.83 -11.95 -24.83
CA VAL A 481 18.91 -11.79 -23.68
C VAL A 481 18.01 -13.01 -23.53
N LEU A 482 18.31 -13.86 -22.55
CA LEU A 482 17.44 -14.95 -22.09
C LEU A 482 16.40 -14.43 -21.09
N LYS A 483 15.14 -14.84 -21.26
CA LYS A 483 14.05 -14.63 -20.29
C LYS A 483 13.38 -15.97 -20.01
N VAL A 484 13.40 -16.40 -18.75
CA VAL A 484 12.77 -17.62 -18.25
C VAL A 484 11.44 -17.28 -17.57
N LYS A 485 10.48 -18.20 -17.62
CA LYS A 485 9.20 -18.14 -16.92
C LYS A 485 8.87 -19.50 -16.30
N GLU A 486 8.23 -19.44 -15.13
CA GLU A 486 7.84 -20.60 -14.34
C GLU A 486 6.31 -20.71 -14.38
N ASP A 487 5.79 -21.48 -15.35
CA ASP A 487 4.34 -21.68 -15.53
C ASP A 487 3.88 -22.95 -14.81
N ALA A 488 2.57 -23.08 -14.52
CA ALA A 488 1.98 -24.31 -13.96
C ALA A 488 2.12 -25.56 -14.88
N LYS A 489 2.64 -25.37 -16.10
CA LYS A 489 2.93 -26.39 -17.12
C LYS A 489 4.45 -26.56 -17.34
N GLY A 490 5.27 -26.16 -16.37
CA GLY A 490 6.73 -26.28 -16.40
C GLY A 490 7.45 -25.00 -16.85
N LEU A 491 8.78 -25.09 -16.92
CA LEU A 491 9.68 -24.03 -17.33
C LEU A 491 9.51 -23.70 -18.81
N SER A 492 9.16 -22.44 -19.10
CA SER A 492 9.11 -21.87 -20.44
C SER A 492 10.11 -20.72 -20.56
N GLY A 493 10.43 -20.29 -21.78
CA GLY A 493 11.41 -19.24 -21.97
C GLY A 493 11.54 -18.74 -23.39
N SER A 494 12.26 -17.63 -23.52
CA SER A 494 12.60 -17.02 -24.80
C SER A 494 14.00 -16.41 -24.76
N LYS A 495 14.84 -16.74 -25.73
CA LYS A 495 16.16 -16.14 -25.94
C LYS A 495 16.12 -15.23 -27.17
N THR A 496 16.47 -13.97 -26.97
CA THR A 496 16.56 -12.97 -28.03
C THR A 496 18.02 -12.73 -28.37
N MET A 497 18.41 -13.02 -29.61
CA MET A 497 19.73 -12.75 -30.17
C MET A 497 19.60 -11.67 -31.24
N LYS A 498 20.61 -10.82 -31.39
CA LYS A 498 20.62 -9.75 -32.39
C LYS A 498 21.98 -9.61 -33.04
N TRP A 499 21.95 -9.22 -34.31
CA TRP A 499 23.13 -8.82 -35.07
C TRP A 499 22.84 -7.54 -35.84
N ALA A 500 23.73 -6.56 -35.73
CA ALA A 500 23.81 -5.45 -36.68
C ALA A 500 24.65 -5.89 -37.87
N LEU A 501 24.03 -5.89 -39.06
CA LEU A 501 24.65 -6.23 -40.33
C LEU A 501 24.95 -4.93 -41.09
N VAL A 502 26.18 -4.78 -41.58
CA VAL A 502 26.63 -3.59 -42.33
C VAL A 502 27.20 -4.03 -43.68
N PRO A 503 26.40 -3.99 -44.77
CA PRO A 503 26.86 -4.32 -46.11
C PRO A 503 27.74 -3.22 -46.70
N GLU A 504 28.85 -3.60 -47.32
CA GLU A 504 29.87 -2.66 -47.83
C GLU A 504 29.61 -2.17 -49.26
N LYS A 505 28.75 -2.87 -50.02
CA LYS A 505 28.44 -2.58 -51.42
C LYS A 505 26.93 -2.60 -51.66
N GLU A 506 26.50 -1.98 -52.75
CA GLU A 506 25.12 -2.12 -53.24
C GLU A 506 24.85 -3.54 -53.77
N GLY A 507 23.57 -3.95 -53.74
CA GLY A 507 23.15 -5.27 -54.20
C GLY A 507 21.99 -5.86 -53.41
N ARG A 508 21.53 -7.05 -53.80
CA ARG A 508 20.54 -7.83 -53.04
C ARG A 508 21.20 -9.01 -52.37
N TYR A 509 21.39 -8.91 -51.06
CA TYR A 509 22.04 -9.93 -50.24
C TYR A 509 21.01 -10.91 -49.69
N LYS A 510 21.29 -12.21 -49.83
CA LYS A 510 20.52 -13.27 -49.19
C LYS A 510 21.07 -13.49 -47.78
N ILE A 511 20.19 -13.51 -46.78
CA ILE A 511 20.54 -13.84 -45.40
C ILE A 511 20.48 -15.37 -45.26
N PRO A 512 21.59 -16.05 -44.89
CA PRO A 512 21.57 -17.47 -44.52
C PRO A 512 20.51 -17.80 -43.48
N SER A 513 19.88 -18.97 -43.56
CA SER A 513 19.09 -19.47 -42.43
C SER A 513 20.03 -19.96 -41.32
N LEU A 514 19.68 -19.64 -40.07
CA LEU A 514 20.23 -20.32 -38.90
C LEU A 514 19.32 -21.51 -38.58
N SER A 515 19.91 -22.68 -38.31
CA SER A 515 19.18 -23.82 -37.76
C SER A 515 19.38 -23.95 -36.25
N LEU A 516 18.48 -24.69 -35.61
CA LEU A 516 18.58 -25.10 -34.21
C LEU A 516 18.08 -26.53 -34.07
N SER A 517 18.99 -27.43 -33.65
CA SER A 517 18.68 -28.83 -33.33
C SER A 517 18.29 -29.00 -31.86
N PHE A 518 17.17 -29.68 -31.61
CA PHE A 518 16.67 -30.03 -30.28
C PHE A 518 16.05 -31.45 -30.25
N PHE A 519 15.82 -32.00 -29.07
CA PHE A 519 15.11 -33.27 -28.88
C PHE A 519 13.66 -32.99 -28.44
N ASP A 520 12.71 -33.40 -29.27
CA ASP A 520 11.29 -33.15 -29.09
C ASP A 520 10.66 -34.22 -28.19
N THR A 521 10.24 -33.82 -27.00
CA THR A 521 9.70 -34.71 -25.97
C THR A 521 8.26 -35.14 -26.22
N GLU A 522 7.56 -34.53 -27.19
CA GLU A 522 6.19 -34.93 -27.57
C GLU A 522 6.22 -36.04 -28.66
N THR A 523 7.31 -36.12 -29.43
CA THR A 523 7.48 -37.11 -30.51
C THR A 523 8.68 -38.05 -30.35
N HIS A 524 9.45 -37.89 -29.27
CA HIS A 524 10.65 -38.67 -28.90
C HIS A 524 11.72 -38.74 -30.01
N GLN A 525 11.86 -37.65 -30.78
CA GLN A 525 12.76 -37.56 -31.93
C GLN A 525 13.54 -36.26 -31.93
N TYR A 526 14.74 -36.26 -32.52
CA TYR A 526 15.44 -35.02 -32.80
C TYR A 526 14.74 -34.25 -33.92
N ARG A 527 14.64 -32.93 -33.74
CA ARG A 527 14.09 -32.01 -34.72
C ARG A 527 15.05 -30.85 -34.93
N GLU A 528 15.11 -30.40 -36.17
CA GLU A 528 15.83 -29.20 -36.56
C GLU A 528 14.82 -28.18 -37.09
N ILE A 529 14.98 -26.92 -36.67
CA ILE A 529 14.14 -25.79 -37.08
C ILE A 529 15.01 -24.66 -37.63
N GLU A 530 14.64 -24.11 -38.78
CA GLU A 530 15.35 -23.02 -39.45
C GLU A 530 14.60 -21.67 -39.29
N THR A 531 15.36 -20.58 -39.20
CA THR A 531 14.84 -19.23 -39.41
C THR A 531 14.32 -19.05 -40.84
N SER A 532 13.31 -18.18 -41.04
CA SER A 532 12.85 -17.85 -42.40
C SER A 532 13.96 -17.21 -43.24
N ARG A 533 13.97 -17.54 -44.54
CA ARG A 533 14.94 -17.01 -45.52
C ARG A 533 14.64 -15.53 -45.78
N LEU A 534 15.58 -14.66 -45.42
CA LEU A 534 15.44 -13.20 -45.52
C LEU A 534 16.38 -12.64 -46.59
N CYS A 535 16.13 -11.41 -47.04
CA CYS A 535 16.95 -10.70 -48.02
C CYS A 535 17.04 -9.21 -47.66
N ILE A 536 18.20 -8.61 -47.85
CA ILE A 536 18.46 -7.17 -47.71
C ILE A 536 18.54 -6.57 -49.11
N SER A 537 17.86 -5.45 -49.35
CA SER A 537 18.07 -4.64 -50.55
C SER A 537 18.97 -3.45 -50.20
N VAL A 538 20.21 -3.46 -50.70
CA VAL A 538 21.21 -2.43 -50.44
C VAL A 538 21.31 -1.52 -51.66
N LEU A 539 20.95 -0.25 -51.47
CA LEU A 539 21.04 0.83 -52.44
C LEU A 539 22.46 1.41 -52.47
N PRO A 540 22.87 2.12 -53.54
CA PRO A 540 24.14 2.84 -53.58
C PRO A 540 24.29 3.78 -52.38
N GLY A 541 25.45 3.72 -51.73
CA GLY A 541 25.82 4.62 -50.65
C GLY A 541 26.12 6.03 -51.17
N GLU A 542 25.87 7.05 -50.36
CA GLU A 542 26.36 8.40 -50.65
C GLU A 542 27.89 8.43 -50.53
N VAL A 543 28.57 8.30 -51.67
CA VAL A 543 30.02 8.49 -51.78
C VAL A 543 30.35 9.95 -51.47
N LYS A 544 30.53 10.26 -50.19
CA LYS A 544 31.19 11.50 -49.76
C LYS A 544 32.64 11.46 -50.18
N GLN A 545 32.91 11.86 -51.43
CA GLN A 545 34.24 12.23 -51.88
C GLN A 545 34.72 13.41 -51.03
N VAL A 546 35.50 13.13 -49.99
CA VAL A 546 36.29 14.14 -49.29
C VAL A 546 37.44 14.50 -50.23
N GLN A 547 37.17 15.40 -51.17
CA GLN A 547 38.19 16.00 -52.03
C GLN A 547 39.05 16.93 -51.18
N ALA A 548 40.08 16.36 -50.56
CA ALA A 548 41.09 17.11 -49.84
C ALA A 548 41.94 17.91 -50.85
N SER A 549 41.56 19.16 -51.09
CA SER A 549 42.42 20.13 -51.78
C SER A 549 43.63 20.42 -50.88
N PRO A 550 44.88 20.35 -51.40
CA PRO A 550 46.06 20.70 -50.62
C PRO A 550 46.20 22.22 -50.55
N ASP A 551 45.92 22.81 -49.39
CA ASP A 551 46.29 24.19 -49.08
C ASP A 551 47.29 24.22 -47.92
N HIS A 552 48.27 25.11 -48.01
CA HIS A 552 49.56 24.97 -47.36
C HIS A 552 49.89 26.22 -46.53
N SER A 553 49.51 26.25 -45.24
CA SER A 553 50.21 27.12 -44.27
C SER A 553 50.01 26.75 -42.80
N ASN A 554 51.09 26.99 -42.04
CA ASN A 554 51.18 27.22 -40.60
C ASN A 554 50.33 26.37 -39.65
N GLY A 555 50.97 25.28 -39.21
CA GLY A 555 50.51 24.47 -38.11
C GLY A 555 50.31 25.23 -36.79
N GLN A 556 49.20 24.89 -36.15
CA GLN A 556 49.00 25.04 -34.72
C GLN A 556 48.69 23.65 -34.14
N LYS A 557 49.46 23.25 -33.13
CA LYS A 557 49.35 21.95 -32.45
C LYS A 557 48.53 22.13 -31.18
N ILE A 558 47.36 21.50 -31.06
CA ILE A 558 46.75 21.06 -29.78
C ILE A 558 45.46 20.24 -30.04
N GLU A 559 45.20 19.29 -29.13
CA GLU A 559 43.95 18.53 -28.90
C GLU A 559 43.20 17.90 -30.09
N GLY A 560 43.38 16.59 -30.26
CA GLY A 560 42.49 15.77 -31.07
C GLY A 560 41.12 15.57 -30.42
N HIS A 561 40.12 15.19 -31.23
CA HIS A 561 38.75 14.99 -30.77
C HIS A 561 38.62 13.88 -29.72
N ALA A 562 38.58 14.27 -28.45
CA ALA A 562 38.13 13.43 -27.36
C ALA A 562 36.75 12.83 -27.70
N LYS A 563 36.52 11.59 -27.28
CA LYS A 563 35.21 10.92 -27.36
C LYS A 563 34.14 11.89 -26.85
N LYS A 564 33.02 12.05 -27.57
CA LYS A 564 31.86 12.78 -27.04
C LYS A 564 31.50 12.15 -25.69
N ALA A 565 31.76 12.87 -24.60
CA ALA A 565 31.35 12.44 -23.27
C ALA A 565 29.84 12.21 -23.31
N VAL A 566 29.40 11.10 -22.71
CA VAL A 566 27.96 10.84 -22.55
C VAL A 566 27.41 11.98 -21.70
N LYS A 567 26.62 12.84 -22.33
CA LYS A 567 25.95 13.94 -21.64
C LYS A 567 24.88 13.31 -20.75
N GLU A 568 25.15 13.24 -19.44
CA GLU A 568 24.24 12.66 -18.44
C GLU A 568 22.89 13.40 -18.44
N LEU A 569 21.96 12.89 -19.25
CA LEU A 569 20.60 13.39 -19.40
C LEU A 569 19.70 12.72 -18.36
N GLY A 570 19.98 12.99 -17.09
CA GLY A 570 19.16 12.54 -15.97
C GLY A 570 19.94 12.44 -14.66
N HIS A 571 19.88 13.49 -13.84
CA HIS A 571 19.81 13.28 -12.39
C HIS A 571 18.38 12.80 -12.06
N ASP A 572 18.08 11.55 -12.41
CA ASP A 572 16.89 10.86 -11.95
C ASP A 572 17.11 10.36 -10.51
N ILE A 573 16.02 10.01 -9.81
CA ILE A 573 15.97 9.65 -8.39
C ILE A 573 16.18 10.85 -7.45
N LEU A 574 15.05 11.41 -6.99
CA LEU A 574 14.98 12.15 -5.73
C LEU A 574 15.56 11.29 -4.59
N PRO A 575 16.28 11.87 -3.60
CA PRO A 575 16.98 11.09 -2.57
C PRO A 575 16.03 10.14 -1.84
N ILE A 576 16.36 8.85 -1.85
CA ILE A 576 15.53 7.80 -1.25
C ILE A 576 15.54 8.00 0.27
N HIS A 577 14.38 8.35 0.84
CA HIS A 577 14.19 8.43 2.29
C HIS A 577 14.19 7.02 2.91
N THR A 578 15.35 6.58 3.38
CA THR A 578 15.59 5.23 3.94
C THR A 578 15.13 5.05 5.39
N SER A 579 14.28 5.94 5.91
CA SER A 579 13.84 5.96 7.31
C SER A 579 12.31 5.90 7.44
N ILE A 580 11.84 4.90 8.18
CA ILE A 580 10.41 4.72 8.53
C ILE A 580 9.90 5.85 9.46
N LYS A 581 10.78 6.67 10.05
CA LYS A 581 10.39 7.81 10.90
C LYS A 581 9.93 9.04 10.13
N ASP A 582 10.29 9.15 8.84
CA ASP A 582 9.86 10.26 7.98
C ASP A 582 8.43 10.03 7.44
N LEU A 583 7.96 8.77 7.46
CA LEU A 583 6.54 8.41 7.34
C LEU A 583 5.79 8.71 8.65
N GLY A 584 5.74 9.99 9.01
CA GLY A 584 4.85 10.48 10.07
C GLY A 584 3.41 10.07 9.78
N LYS A 585 2.65 9.70 10.83
CA LYS A 585 1.27 9.16 10.72
C LYS A 585 0.27 10.20 10.18
N GLY A 586 0.29 10.43 8.87
CA GLY A 586 -0.70 11.23 8.16
C GLY A 586 -2.05 10.53 8.19
N SER A 587 -3.00 11.09 8.93
CA SER A 587 -4.39 10.66 8.87
C SER A 587 -4.94 10.96 7.48
N ILE A 588 -5.48 9.94 6.81
CA ILE A 588 -6.08 10.10 5.47
C ILE A 588 -7.37 10.92 5.65
N ILE A 589 -7.30 12.22 5.34
CA ILE A 589 -8.44 13.12 5.39
C ILE A 589 -9.40 12.70 4.28
N ARG A 590 -10.50 12.03 4.64
CA ARG A 590 -11.60 11.73 3.71
C ARG A 590 -12.10 13.05 3.08
N PRO A 591 -12.05 13.22 1.74
CA PRO A 591 -12.71 14.34 1.09
C PRO A 591 -14.22 14.26 1.40
N GLY A 592 -14.80 15.37 1.86
CA GLY A 592 -16.20 15.44 2.33
C GLY A 592 -16.44 15.08 3.80
N GLY A 593 -15.45 14.58 4.54
CA GLY A 593 -15.61 14.29 5.97
C GLY A 593 -15.78 15.54 6.85
N LEU A 594 -16.40 15.39 8.04
CA LEU A 594 -16.62 16.48 9.00
C LEU A 594 -15.34 17.26 9.38
N ILE A 595 -14.17 16.61 9.32
CA ILE A 595 -12.85 17.23 9.57
C ILE A 595 -12.49 18.27 8.50
N LEU A 596 -12.87 18.02 7.25
CA LEU A 596 -12.65 18.98 6.15
C LEU A 596 -13.59 20.18 6.31
N TRP A 597 -14.86 19.93 6.63
CA TRP A 597 -15.82 21.00 6.93
C TRP A 597 -15.45 21.82 8.17
N SER A 598 -14.93 21.19 9.24
CA SER A 598 -14.47 21.92 10.43
C SER A 598 -13.21 22.75 10.17
N PHE A 599 -12.35 22.36 9.22
CA PHE A 599 -11.22 23.19 8.79
C PHE A 599 -11.68 24.49 8.09
N PHE A 600 -12.73 24.43 7.27
CA PHE A 600 -13.29 25.61 6.59
C PHE A 600 -14.22 26.46 7.48
N LEU A 601 -15.05 25.85 8.32
CA LEU A 601 -16.05 26.55 9.16
C LEU A 601 -15.55 26.91 10.56
N GLY A 602 -14.57 26.18 11.10
CA GLY A 602 -14.01 26.38 12.44
C GLY A 602 -13.52 27.81 12.71
N PRO A 603 -12.77 28.46 11.79
CA PRO A 603 -12.34 29.85 11.99
C PRO A 603 -13.49 30.84 12.19
N PHE A 604 -14.60 30.67 11.46
CA PHE A 604 -15.81 31.48 11.61
C PHE A 604 -16.52 31.21 12.95
N PHE A 605 -16.61 29.94 13.36
CA PHE A 605 -17.26 29.57 14.62
C PHE A 605 -16.48 30.08 15.84
N ILE A 606 -15.15 29.95 15.83
CA ILE A 606 -14.27 30.49 16.88
C ILE A 606 -14.41 32.02 16.98
N TYR A 607 -14.43 32.73 15.83
CA TYR A 607 -14.64 34.18 15.81
C TYR A 607 -16.00 34.56 16.43
N ALA A 608 -17.08 33.86 16.08
CA ALA A 608 -18.42 34.11 16.63
C ALA A 608 -18.47 33.88 18.16
N VAL A 609 -17.88 32.79 18.66
CA VAL A 609 -17.84 32.48 20.10
C VAL A 609 -17.02 33.51 20.87
N VAL A 610 -15.85 33.92 20.37
CA VAL A 610 -15.02 34.97 21.01
C VAL A 610 -15.74 36.31 21.02
N PHE A 611 -16.37 36.71 19.91
CA PHE A 611 -17.14 37.95 19.81
C PHE A 611 -18.32 37.98 20.78
N LEU A 612 -19.04 36.86 20.92
CA LEU A 612 -20.18 36.74 21.84
C LEU A 612 -19.72 36.73 23.32
N GLY A 613 -18.65 35.99 23.63
CA GLY A 613 -18.06 35.92 24.97
C GLY A 613 -17.57 37.29 25.46
N LEU A 614 -16.84 38.04 24.64
CA LEU A 614 -16.39 39.41 24.95
C LEU A 614 -17.55 40.39 25.16
N LYS A 615 -18.70 40.15 24.51
CA LYS A 615 -19.91 40.98 24.65
C LYS A 615 -20.72 40.65 25.90
N LEU A 616 -20.68 39.40 26.37
CA LEU A 616 -21.35 38.93 27.59
C LEU A 616 -20.52 39.21 28.85
N GLY A 617 -19.21 39.01 28.80
CA GLY A 617 -18.31 39.16 29.95
C GLY A 617 -18.40 40.51 30.66
N LYS A 618 -18.58 41.61 29.90
CA LYS A 618 -18.72 42.98 30.44
C LYS A 618 -19.94 43.22 31.35
N LYS A 619 -20.87 42.26 31.49
CA LYS A 619 -21.93 42.30 32.52
C LYS A 619 -21.55 41.56 33.82
N SER A 620 -20.52 40.72 33.80
CA SER A 620 -20.15 39.84 34.93
C SER A 620 -19.46 40.59 36.06
N ASP A 621 -18.49 41.45 35.75
CA ASP A 621 -17.57 42.02 36.76
C ASP A 621 -18.31 42.86 37.82
N ARG A 622 -19.35 43.60 37.41
CA ARG A 622 -20.24 44.32 38.34
C ARG A 622 -20.99 43.41 39.31
N SER A 623 -21.36 42.20 38.89
CA SER A 623 -22.02 41.25 39.81
C SER A 623 -21.06 40.71 40.86
N LEU A 624 -19.81 40.41 40.48
CA LEU A 624 -18.78 39.87 41.37
C LEU A 624 -18.45 40.84 42.51
N ALA A 625 -18.25 42.13 42.20
CA ALA A 625 -18.00 43.17 43.21
C ALA A 625 -19.15 43.30 44.23
N THR A 626 -20.41 43.20 43.78
CA THR A 626 -21.57 43.23 44.71
C THR A 626 -21.72 41.97 45.56
N LEU A 627 -20.99 40.89 45.26
CA LEU A 627 -20.96 39.66 46.05
C LEU A 627 -19.83 39.67 47.08
N THR A 628 -18.64 40.17 46.73
CA THR A 628 -17.54 40.35 47.70
C THR A 628 -17.90 41.37 48.78
N ALA A 629 -18.47 42.52 48.39
CA ALA A 629 -19.02 43.52 49.31
C ALA A 629 -19.95 42.91 50.39
N LYS A 630 -20.99 42.18 49.94
CA LYS A 630 -21.96 41.53 50.84
C LYS A 630 -21.33 40.43 51.71
N LYS A 631 -20.28 39.76 51.23
CA LYS A 631 -19.52 38.79 52.03
C LYS A 631 -18.78 39.50 53.16
N ALA A 632 -18.01 40.54 52.83
CA ALA A 632 -17.21 41.31 53.79
C ALA A 632 -18.08 41.85 54.94
N ALA A 633 -19.18 42.54 54.61
CA ALA A 633 -20.10 43.09 55.61
C ALA A 633 -20.75 42.00 56.47
N LYS A 634 -21.19 40.89 55.87
CA LYS A 634 -21.78 39.77 56.61
C LYS A 634 -20.78 39.12 57.56
N GLU A 635 -19.50 39.04 57.18
CA GLU A 635 -18.46 38.51 58.05
C GLU A 635 -18.11 39.48 59.18
N PHE A 636 -18.01 40.78 58.91
CA PHE A 636 -17.83 41.83 59.93
C PHE A 636 -18.94 41.80 60.99
N ILE A 637 -20.21 41.86 60.55
CA ILE A 637 -21.38 41.84 61.46
C ILE A 637 -21.45 40.52 62.26
N ARG A 638 -20.93 39.40 61.73
CA ARG A 638 -20.78 38.14 62.48
C ARG A 638 -19.65 38.19 63.50
N LYS A 639 -18.52 38.84 63.19
CA LYS A 639 -17.37 39.00 64.10
C LYS A 639 -17.72 39.91 65.29
N CYS A 640 -18.47 41.00 65.07
CA CYS A 640 -18.92 41.93 66.12
C CYS A 640 -20.01 41.40 67.07
N ARG A 641 -20.61 40.24 66.78
CA ARG A 641 -21.67 39.60 67.60
C ARG A 641 -21.14 38.57 68.60
N ARG A 642 -19.95 38.79 69.14
CA ARG A 642 -19.35 37.95 70.18
C ARG A 642 -19.25 38.75 71.46
N ASP A 643 -19.42 38.10 72.59
CA ASP A 643 -19.25 38.75 73.89
C ASP A 643 -17.75 38.97 74.17
N GLY A 644 -17.41 40.10 74.81
CA GLY A 644 -16.04 40.39 75.26
C GLY A 644 -15.07 40.85 74.17
N LEU A 645 -15.52 41.56 73.12
CA LEU A 645 -14.60 42.12 72.11
C LEU A 645 -13.55 43.08 72.72
N SER A 646 -12.29 42.88 72.34
CA SER A 646 -11.19 43.80 72.57
C SER A 646 -11.20 44.96 71.57
N SER A 647 -10.67 46.13 71.95
CA SER A 647 -10.52 47.28 71.04
C SER A 647 -9.53 46.99 69.90
N SER A 648 -8.54 46.11 70.14
CA SER A 648 -7.66 45.59 69.08
C SER A 648 -8.42 44.85 67.99
N ASP A 649 -9.44 44.09 68.39
CA ASP A 649 -10.09 43.12 67.52
C ASP A 649 -11.09 43.84 66.61
N LEU A 650 -11.82 44.82 67.15
CA LEU A 650 -12.65 45.74 66.36
C LEU A 650 -11.83 46.45 65.27
N THR A 651 -10.62 46.93 65.60
CA THR A 651 -9.71 47.58 64.64
C THR A 651 -9.27 46.63 63.54
N LEU A 652 -8.90 45.39 63.89
CA LEU A 652 -8.55 44.34 62.93
C LEU A 652 -9.75 43.97 62.04
N TYR A 653 -10.95 43.86 62.60
CA TYR A 653 -12.16 43.52 61.85
C TYR A 653 -12.55 44.62 60.87
N PHE A 654 -12.38 45.91 61.22
CA PHE A 654 -12.57 47.01 60.28
C PHE A 654 -11.56 46.94 59.12
N ARG A 655 -10.27 46.72 59.39
CA ARG A 655 -9.27 46.55 58.33
C ARG A 655 -9.58 45.36 57.41
N ASP A 656 -9.99 44.21 57.97
CA ASP A 656 -10.44 43.04 57.19
C ASP A 656 -11.62 43.42 56.27
N TYR A 657 -12.61 44.15 56.78
CA TYR A 657 -13.80 44.58 56.04
C TYR A 657 -13.44 45.53 54.88
N PHE A 658 -12.62 46.56 55.14
CA PHE A 658 -12.19 47.49 54.10
C PHE A 658 -11.36 46.80 53.01
N ASN A 659 -10.43 45.92 53.38
CA ASN A 659 -9.62 45.18 52.42
C ASN A 659 -10.47 44.22 51.56
N GLU A 660 -11.42 43.46 52.13
CA GLU A 660 -12.27 42.56 51.34
C GLU A 660 -13.36 43.29 50.53
N ARG A 661 -13.90 44.42 51.02
CA ARG A 661 -14.91 45.20 50.29
C ARG A 661 -14.29 45.96 49.10
N PHE A 662 -13.23 46.72 49.33
CA PHE A 662 -12.66 47.64 48.33
C PHE A 662 -11.45 47.05 47.57
N GLY A 663 -11.08 45.79 47.85
CA GLY A 663 -9.99 45.09 47.16
C GLY A 663 -8.59 45.61 47.48
N LEU A 664 -8.44 46.27 48.63
CA LEU A 664 -7.20 46.96 49.03
C LEU A 664 -6.14 45.96 49.52
N SER A 665 -4.90 46.16 49.06
CA SER A 665 -3.74 45.34 49.45
C SER A 665 -2.89 45.98 50.55
N LEU A 666 -3.53 46.66 51.51
CA LEU A 666 -2.85 47.46 52.54
C LEU A 666 -2.69 46.68 53.85
N GLY A 667 -1.46 46.66 54.39
CA GLY A 667 -1.14 46.00 55.66
C GLY A 667 -1.57 46.79 56.89
N SER A 668 -1.56 48.12 56.77
CA SER A 668 -2.08 49.10 57.73
C SER A 668 -3.08 50.00 57.01
N LEU A 669 -4.18 50.32 57.68
CA LEU A 669 -5.19 51.28 57.25
C LEU A 669 -5.39 52.24 58.43
N THR A 670 -5.18 53.53 58.23
CA THR A 670 -5.40 54.55 59.27
C THR A 670 -6.86 54.99 59.32
N SER A 671 -7.29 55.50 60.48
CA SER A 671 -8.61 56.11 60.68
C SER A 671 -8.95 57.25 59.70
N GLU A 672 -7.94 57.92 59.14
CA GLU A 672 -8.11 59.04 58.19
C GLU A 672 -8.22 58.55 56.73
N GLU A 673 -7.36 57.63 56.29
CA GLU A 673 -7.47 56.96 54.98
C GLU A 673 -8.82 56.24 54.83
N ALA A 674 -9.28 55.55 55.88
CA ALA A 674 -10.56 54.85 55.88
C ALA A 674 -11.75 55.78 55.59
N ALA A 675 -11.70 57.03 56.07
CA ALA A 675 -12.75 58.01 55.83
C ALA A 675 -12.66 58.64 54.44
N GLU A 676 -11.46 58.84 53.91
CA GLU A 676 -11.26 59.33 52.54
C GLU A 676 -11.74 58.30 51.50
N ILE A 677 -11.44 57.01 51.69
CA ILE A 677 -11.88 55.91 50.83
C ILE A 677 -13.41 55.83 50.76
N LEU A 678 -14.10 55.93 51.92
CA LEU A 678 -15.57 55.98 51.96
C LEU A 678 -16.13 57.17 51.19
N LYS A 679 -15.49 58.34 51.29
CA LYS A 679 -15.89 59.56 50.59
C LYS A 679 -15.67 59.47 49.08
N SER A 680 -14.57 58.86 48.62
CA SER A 680 -14.33 58.65 47.18
C SER A 680 -15.30 57.65 46.54
N GLU A 681 -15.78 56.67 47.33
CA GLU A 681 -16.76 55.67 46.90
C GLU A 681 -18.22 56.12 47.11
N GLY A 682 -18.45 57.35 47.58
CA GLY A 682 -19.77 57.99 47.63
C GLY A 682 -20.61 57.73 48.88
N ALA A 683 -20.00 57.35 50.01
CA ALA A 683 -20.68 57.35 51.31
C ALA A 683 -21.01 58.78 51.79
N ASP A 684 -21.94 58.89 52.73
CA ASP A 684 -22.28 60.19 53.32
C ASP A 684 -21.16 60.75 54.22
N LEU A 685 -21.07 62.09 54.26
CA LEU A 685 -20.05 62.83 55.01
C LEU A 685 -20.22 62.74 56.54
N ASP A 686 -21.41 62.41 57.07
CA ASP A 686 -21.59 62.14 58.49
C ASP A 686 -21.25 60.68 58.82
N THR A 687 -21.58 59.74 57.93
CA THR A 687 -21.19 58.33 58.04
C THR A 687 -19.66 58.19 58.06
N ALA A 688 -18.96 58.83 57.12
CA ALA A 688 -17.49 58.84 57.09
C ALA A 688 -16.87 59.48 58.36
N ARG A 689 -17.43 60.59 58.86
CA ARG A 689 -16.96 61.26 60.09
C ARG A 689 -17.17 60.41 61.36
N LYS A 690 -18.29 59.69 61.48
CA LYS A 690 -18.54 58.77 62.61
C LYS A 690 -17.52 57.63 62.63
N ILE A 691 -17.17 57.09 61.46
CA ILE A 691 -16.22 55.99 61.33
C ILE A 691 -14.79 56.44 61.65
N LEU A 692 -14.38 57.64 61.20
CA LEU A 692 -13.12 58.27 61.60
C LEU A 692 -13.04 58.40 63.13
N ALA A 693 -14.09 58.92 63.77
CA ALA A 693 -14.12 59.11 65.22
C ALA A 693 -13.99 57.78 65.99
N ILE A 694 -14.69 56.72 65.55
CA ILE A 694 -14.62 55.39 66.19
C ILE A 694 -13.24 54.76 65.98
N LEU A 695 -12.72 54.74 64.75
CA LEU A 695 -11.40 54.17 64.47
C LEU A 695 -10.29 54.90 65.24
N LYS A 696 -10.32 56.25 65.27
CA LYS A 696 -9.36 57.05 66.03
C LYS A 696 -9.48 56.84 67.54
N GLY A 697 -10.69 56.57 68.05
CA GLY A 697 -10.93 56.15 69.42
C GLY A 697 -10.33 54.78 69.76
N LEU A 698 -10.51 53.80 68.86
CA LEU A 698 -9.97 52.44 69.01
C LEU A 698 -8.43 52.42 68.89
N GLU A 699 -7.85 53.14 67.92
CA GLU A 699 -6.42 53.36 67.76
C GLU A 699 -5.82 53.94 69.07
N ASN A 700 -6.40 55.03 69.59
CA ASN A 700 -5.97 55.63 70.86
C ASN A 700 -6.08 54.66 72.05
N ALA A 701 -7.13 53.83 72.12
CA ALA A 701 -7.26 52.80 73.16
C ALA A 701 -6.15 51.74 73.08
N VAL A 702 -5.79 51.31 71.87
CA VAL A 702 -4.68 50.38 71.62
C VAL A 702 -3.33 51.02 71.99
N TYR A 703 -3.02 52.21 71.50
CA TYR A 703 -1.74 52.90 71.78
C TYR A 703 -1.56 53.28 73.25
N THR A 704 -2.64 53.56 74.00
CA THR A 704 -2.58 53.84 75.45
C THR A 704 -2.57 52.59 76.34
N GLY A 705 -2.35 51.40 75.77
CA GLY A 705 -2.25 50.14 76.52
C GLY A 705 -3.59 49.63 77.08
N LYS A 706 -4.70 50.29 76.78
CA LYS A 706 -6.07 49.87 77.17
C LYS A 706 -6.72 48.93 76.16
N GLY A 707 -6.05 48.64 75.04
CA GLY A 707 -6.61 47.92 73.90
C GLY A 707 -7.33 46.61 74.25
N GLN A 708 -6.73 45.80 75.13
CA GLN A 708 -7.25 44.49 75.57
C GLN A 708 -8.46 44.56 76.52
N LYS A 709 -8.96 45.74 76.87
CA LYS A 709 -10.19 45.87 77.67
C LYS A 709 -11.43 45.64 76.79
N ALA A 710 -12.45 45.01 77.37
CA ALA A 710 -13.74 44.81 76.74
C ALA A 710 -14.33 46.16 76.27
N CYS A 711 -14.84 46.18 75.04
CA CYS A 711 -15.26 47.39 74.33
C CYS A 711 -16.70 47.23 73.83
N ASP A 712 -17.60 48.08 74.33
CA ASP A 712 -19.06 47.97 74.10
C ASP A 712 -19.51 48.50 72.72
N LEU A 713 -18.59 49.10 71.95
CA LEU A 713 -18.83 49.69 70.62
C LEU A 713 -19.13 48.65 69.51
N GLY A 714 -19.28 47.37 69.86
CA GLY A 714 -19.50 46.28 68.91
C GLY A 714 -20.84 46.38 68.15
N GLU A 715 -21.92 46.77 68.82
CA GLU A 715 -23.22 46.92 68.17
C GLU A 715 -23.24 48.15 67.24
N ASP A 716 -22.80 49.31 67.72
CA ASP A 716 -22.70 50.57 66.93
C ASP A 716 -21.86 50.40 65.66
N ALA A 717 -20.69 49.76 65.78
CA ALA A 717 -19.85 49.44 64.63
C ALA A 717 -20.60 48.55 63.62
N SER A 718 -21.39 47.58 64.10
CA SER A 718 -22.20 46.70 63.25
C SER A 718 -23.39 47.42 62.59
N GLN A 719 -23.90 48.50 63.18
CA GLN A 719 -24.94 49.35 62.58
C GLN A 719 -24.36 50.27 61.52
N LEU A 720 -23.22 50.92 61.79
CA LEU A 720 -22.54 51.78 60.83
C LEU A 720 -22.11 51.02 59.57
N VAL A 721 -21.58 49.81 59.68
CA VAL A 721 -21.27 49.00 58.47
C VAL A 721 -22.53 48.66 57.65
N ARG A 722 -23.70 48.46 58.27
CA ARG A 722 -24.97 48.32 57.51
C ARG A 722 -25.40 49.63 56.84
N GLN A 723 -25.04 50.78 57.39
CA GLN A 723 -25.30 52.08 56.78
C GLN A 723 -24.38 52.31 55.57
N ILE A 724 -23.08 52.00 55.66
CA ILE A 724 -22.15 52.01 54.50
C ILE A 724 -22.68 51.13 53.36
N GLU A 725 -23.11 49.90 53.65
CA GLU A 725 -23.68 48.96 52.67
C GLU A 725 -25.04 49.39 52.07
N LYS A 726 -25.66 50.43 52.62
CA LYS A 726 -26.91 51.04 52.12
C LYS A 726 -26.63 52.29 51.29
N GLU A 727 -25.58 53.04 51.62
CA GLU A 727 -25.15 54.26 50.91
C GLU A 727 -24.34 53.93 49.65
N ILE A 728 -23.36 53.02 49.75
CA ILE A 728 -22.49 52.62 48.63
C ILE A 728 -23.09 51.38 47.91
N ARG A 729 -24.29 51.52 47.31
CA ARG A 729 -25.03 50.41 46.67
C ARG A 729 -25.78 50.77 45.37
#